data_AF-A0AAE4AMU5-F1
#
_entry.id   AF-A0AAE4AMU5-F1
#
_cell.length_a   1.000
_cell.length_b   1.000
_cell.length_c   1.000
_cell.angle_alpha   90.00
_cell.angle_beta   90.00
_cell.angle_gamma   90.00
#
_symmetry.space_group_name_H-M   'P 1'
#
loop_
_entity.id
_entity.type
_entity.pdbx_description
1 polymer ?
#
loop_
_entity_poly.entity_id
_entity_poly.type
_entity_poly.pdbx_seq_one_letter_code
_entity_poly.pdbx_strand_id
1 'polypeptide(L)'
;MQHIPNYEQQVYAAVLGKVIGVYLGRPFEGWSKAKIEATWGRIDRYVNEDRQVPLVVADDDISGTFTFIRALEDSGRYEQTPPAFFGDTWLNYLLEGRTILWWGGMGVSTEHTAFLRLKQGIPAPSSGAISTNGQVVAEQIGAQIFIDAFGMVAPGQPVLAAKLARHAAAVSHDGEALNAAVVVASMIAAAFVEKDMAKLLDIGVAQIPAASLIAQVHRDVRQWCREDGHWRQTFERIGEKYGYHRYGGNCHVVPNHAVMIMAWAYAGNDFHEAQAIVNTAGWDTDCNAGNVGALMGLVVGLERIGEKYDFISPMGGRIILPTAEGTRAATDCLSEATAIARIGRQVMHWPQLPAPKGGAWLHFSQPLAQQGFLSDEQSQDSRGALLLSNPDGEALHAHYSVNPGRVARMALPVYPGATDSAYQTVGVSKLYSGMTVHADMDCSTASHAHMRLFIAIATADPHTPPRVIYGPSQPCDGTPRSLAITIPDTALMPVTQLGIDIRCQSPATGSVRCLAVRLGGTASLYTDTLPVVNRLNVPGWIVDADVIRGAFSDDQEPVQHFGKNTGRGLAITGNRFWRDQSIQARVKVHLADEGGLVARYQGLNRYLALVRRQDRLAICKRFYGDSILADMPCDWPLDQVRELRLHCVDNAITAYLDGQPVLHAIDNDLRDGATGLLFSNGLVGFRDIRIESTVRA
;
A
#
# COMPACT_ATOMS: atom_id res chain seq x y z
N MET A 1 -16.15 23.86 10.80
CA MET A 1 -16.09 23.38 9.40
C MET A 1 -17.39 22.66 9.08
N GLN A 2 -17.94 22.82 7.87
CA GLN A 2 -19.22 22.20 7.48
C GLN A 2 -19.04 20.68 7.31
N HIS A 3 -19.93 19.88 7.87
CA HIS A 3 -19.95 18.43 7.67
C HIS A 3 -20.29 18.10 6.20
N ILE A 4 -19.52 17.22 5.57
CA ILE A 4 -19.74 16.78 4.19
C ILE A 4 -20.51 15.45 4.18
N PRO A 5 -21.70 15.38 3.54
CA PRO A 5 -22.44 14.13 3.40
C PRO A 5 -21.64 13.08 2.62
N ASN A 6 -21.79 11.81 3.01
CA ASN A 6 -21.18 10.65 2.34
C ASN A 6 -19.66 10.78 2.13
N TYR A 7 -18.96 11.46 3.05
CA TYR A 7 -17.52 11.73 2.92
C TYR A 7 -16.71 10.44 2.67
N GLU A 8 -16.96 9.36 3.41
CA GLU A 8 -16.31 8.05 3.22
C GLU A 8 -16.53 7.47 1.82
N GLN A 9 -17.75 7.51 1.33
CA GLN A 9 -18.11 7.01 0.00
C GLN A 9 -17.41 7.84 -1.07
N GLN A 10 -17.33 9.16 -0.89
CA GLN A 10 -16.63 10.05 -1.80
C GLN A 10 -15.11 9.81 -1.79
N VAL A 11 -14.49 9.59 -0.62
CA VAL A 11 -13.08 9.18 -0.54
C VAL A 11 -12.88 7.85 -1.25
N TYR A 12 -13.77 6.87 -1.05
CA TYR A 12 -13.70 5.59 -1.75
C TYR A 12 -13.82 5.72 -3.27
N ALA A 13 -14.72 6.58 -3.77
CA ALA A 13 -14.83 6.87 -5.20
C ALA A 13 -13.55 7.49 -5.77
N ALA A 14 -12.90 8.39 -5.02
CA ALA A 14 -11.63 9.00 -5.42
C ALA A 14 -10.49 7.99 -5.46
N VAL A 15 -10.36 7.15 -4.42
CA VAL A 15 -9.35 6.07 -4.36
C VAL A 15 -9.56 5.08 -5.50
N LEU A 16 -10.81 4.65 -5.72
CA LEU A 16 -11.17 3.72 -6.79
C LEU A 16 -10.84 4.30 -8.17
N GLY A 17 -11.20 5.56 -8.41
CA GLY A 17 -10.89 6.28 -9.64
C GLY A 17 -9.38 6.37 -9.89
N LYS A 18 -8.58 6.66 -8.86
CA LYS A 18 -7.10 6.70 -8.99
C LYS A 18 -6.54 5.35 -9.41
N VAL A 19 -6.90 4.29 -8.69
CA VAL A 19 -6.36 2.94 -8.94
C VAL A 19 -6.74 2.43 -10.32
N ILE A 20 -7.98 2.67 -10.76
CA ILE A 20 -8.42 2.35 -12.13
C ILE A 20 -7.56 3.08 -13.16
N GLY A 21 -7.35 4.39 -12.98
CA GLY A 21 -6.56 5.20 -13.89
C GLY A 21 -5.13 4.70 -14.04
N VAL A 22 -4.46 4.45 -12.91
CA VAL A 22 -3.09 3.91 -12.89
C VAL A 22 -3.02 2.58 -13.63
N TYR A 23 -3.86 1.59 -13.28
CA TYR A 23 -3.81 0.27 -13.92
C TYR A 23 -4.20 0.30 -15.41
N LEU A 24 -5.04 1.25 -15.82
CA LEU A 24 -5.38 1.44 -17.23
C LEU A 24 -4.19 1.99 -18.04
N GLY A 25 -3.46 2.96 -17.49
CA GLY A 25 -2.34 3.62 -18.16
C GLY A 25 -1.00 2.91 -18.05
N ARG A 26 -0.82 2.06 -17.03
CA ARG A 26 0.45 1.41 -16.73
C ARG A 26 1.07 0.55 -17.84
N PRO A 27 0.31 -0.24 -18.62
CA PRO A 27 0.90 -1.18 -19.58
C PRO A 27 1.69 -0.55 -20.75
N PHE A 28 1.52 0.75 -20.98
CA PHE A 28 2.10 1.50 -22.11
C PHE A 28 2.65 2.87 -21.68
N GLU A 29 3.00 3.01 -20.40
CA GLU A 29 3.73 4.15 -19.85
C GLU A 29 4.88 4.61 -20.78
N GLY A 30 4.98 5.91 -21.01
CA GLY A 30 5.99 6.54 -21.87
C GLY A 30 5.71 6.45 -23.37
N TRP A 31 4.63 5.81 -23.83
CA TRP A 31 4.33 5.72 -25.26
C TRP A 31 3.78 7.05 -25.81
N SER A 32 4.21 7.40 -27.02
CA SER A 32 3.62 8.54 -27.76
C SER A 32 2.19 8.22 -28.20
N LYS A 33 1.32 9.23 -28.25
CA LYS A 33 -0.02 9.16 -28.87
C LYS A 33 -0.04 8.42 -30.21
N ALA A 34 0.87 8.76 -31.13
CA ALA A 34 0.90 8.14 -32.47
C ALA A 34 1.10 6.63 -32.43
N LYS A 35 1.97 6.15 -31.53
CA LYS A 35 2.20 4.71 -31.31
C LYS A 35 0.97 4.02 -30.70
N ILE A 36 0.31 4.66 -29.73
CA ILE A 36 -0.91 4.16 -29.10
C ILE A 36 -2.02 4.05 -30.14
N GLU A 37 -2.26 5.10 -30.92
CA GLU A 37 -3.29 5.13 -31.96
C GLU A 37 -3.02 4.13 -33.09
N ALA A 38 -1.76 3.94 -33.48
CA ALA A 38 -1.40 2.92 -34.45
C ALA A 38 -1.63 1.49 -33.93
N THR A 39 -1.56 1.27 -32.61
CA THR A 39 -1.68 -0.06 -32.00
C THR A 39 -3.13 -0.42 -31.67
N TRP A 40 -3.87 0.51 -31.04
CA TRP A 40 -5.22 0.27 -30.52
C TRP A 40 -6.25 1.29 -31.01
N GLY A 41 -5.83 2.34 -31.70
CA GLY A 41 -6.68 3.49 -31.96
C GLY A 41 -6.94 4.25 -30.66
N ARG A 42 -8.12 4.05 -30.08
CA ARG A 42 -8.51 4.70 -28.83
C ARG A 42 -8.40 3.70 -27.68
N ILE A 43 -7.83 4.12 -26.55
CA ILE A 43 -7.85 3.32 -25.33
C ILE A 43 -9.24 3.45 -24.69
N ASP A 44 -10.04 2.39 -24.70
CA ASP A 44 -11.40 2.36 -24.15
C ASP A 44 -11.66 1.14 -23.24
N ARG A 45 -10.62 0.35 -22.95
CA ARG A 45 -10.63 -0.84 -22.11
C ARG A 45 -9.23 -1.08 -21.55
N TYR A 46 -9.10 -2.01 -20.61
CA TYR A 46 -7.79 -2.54 -20.25
C TYR A 46 -7.11 -3.24 -21.44
N VAL A 47 -5.81 -2.98 -21.63
CA VAL A 47 -4.96 -3.56 -22.69
C VAL A 47 -3.76 -4.33 -22.13
N ASN A 48 -3.78 -4.64 -20.82
CA ASN A 48 -2.70 -5.37 -20.16
C ASN A 48 -2.51 -6.79 -20.75
N GLU A 49 -3.60 -7.45 -21.17
CA GLU A 49 -3.54 -8.76 -21.83
C GLU A 49 -2.88 -8.67 -23.21
N ASP A 50 -3.23 -7.65 -24.01
CA ASP A 50 -2.60 -7.35 -25.31
C ASP A 50 -1.08 -7.13 -25.13
N ARG A 51 -0.68 -6.57 -24.00
CA ARG A 51 0.71 -6.31 -23.61
C ARG A 51 1.39 -7.46 -22.87
N GLN A 52 0.64 -8.53 -22.54
CA GLN A 52 1.10 -9.68 -21.76
C GLN A 52 1.71 -9.29 -20.40
N VAL A 53 1.11 -8.29 -19.74
CA VAL A 53 1.50 -7.83 -18.40
C VAL A 53 0.34 -8.01 -17.41
N PRO A 54 0.63 -8.20 -16.12
CA PRO A 54 -0.41 -8.25 -15.10
C PRO A 54 -1.16 -6.91 -15.02
N LEU A 55 -2.46 -6.96 -14.74
CA LEU A 55 -3.26 -5.75 -14.51
C LEU A 55 -2.94 -5.11 -13.16
N VAL A 56 -2.91 -5.91 -12.11
CA VAL A 56 -2.63 -5.47 -10.73
C VAL A 56 -1.14 -5.61 -10.48
N VAL A 57 -0.45 -4.49 -10.38
CA VAL A 57 1.00 -4.40 -10.15
C VAL A 57 1.31 -3.40 -9.05
N ALA A 58 2.50 -3.51 -8.46
CA ALA A 58 3.02 -2.43 -7.63
C ALA A 58 3.37 -1.25 -8.52
N ASP A 59 3.04 -0.06 -8.05
CA ASP A 59 3.25 1.18 -8.78
C ASP A 59 3.50 2.34 -7.82
N ASP A 60 4.34 3.30 -8.20
CA ASP A 60 4.73 4.42 -7.35
C ASP A 60 3.58 5.41 -7.13
N ASP A 61 2.73 5.62 -8.13
CA ASP A 61 1.52 6.43 -8.03
C ASP A 61 0.61 5.99 -6.89
N ILE A 62 0.42 4.68 -6.80
CA ILE A 62 -0.41 4.03 -5.79
C ILE A 62 0.34 4.00 -4.46
N SER A 63 1.58 3.50 -4.49
CA SER A 63 2.37 3.26 -3.28
C SER A 63 2.67 4.54 -2.52
N GLY A 64 3.09 5.59 -3.22
CA GLY A 64 3.41 6.89 -2.64
C GLY A 64 2.16 7.58 -2.08
N THR A 65 1.06 7.61 -2.85
CA THR A 65 -0.20 8.26 -2.42
C THR A 65 -0.74 7.68 -1.13
N PHE A 66 -0.80 6.34 -1.04
CA PHE A 66 -1.40 5.70 0.13
C PHE A 66 -0.41 5.52 1.30
N THR A 67 0.90 5.70 1.08
CA THR A 67 1.91 5.60 2.14
C THR A 67 2.26 6.96 2.74
N PHE A 68 2.56 7.97 1.92
CA PHE A 68 3.09 9.24 2.41
C PHE A 68 2.07 10.09 3.18
N ILE A 69 0.77 9.88 2.98
CA ILE A 69 -0.29 10.48 3.79
C ILE A 69 -0.18 10.12 5.29
N ARG A 70 0.51 9.02 5.62
CA ARG A 70 0.77 8.62 7.00
C ARG A 70 1.57 9.64 7.79
N ALA A 71 2.28 10.57 7.14
CA ALA A 71 2.96 11.68 7.82
C ALA A 71 2.04 12.43 8.79
N LEU A 72 0.75 12.56 8.44
CA LEU A 72 -0.25 13.24 9.27
C LEU A 72 -0.55 12.46 10.56
N GLU A 73 -0.83 11.16 10.45
CA GLU A 73 -1.14 10.29 11.59
C GLU A 73 0.11 10.01 12.45
N ASP A 74 1.25 9.74 11.80
CA ASP A 74 2.50 9.37 12.46
C ASP A 74 3.11 10.52 13.26
N SER A 75 2.91 11.76 12.82
CA SER A 75 3.33 12.94 13.57
C SER A 75 2.46 13.23 14.79
N GLY A 76 1.23 12.68 14.82
CA GLY A 76 0.19 13.04 15.78
C GLY A 76 -0.30 14.50 15.70
N ARG A 77 0.15 15.26 14.68
CA ARG A 77 -0.10 16.70 14.52
C ARG A 77 -1.02 17.04 13.35
N TYR A 78 -1.34 16.08 12.49
CA TYR A 78 -2.30 16.23 11.38
C TYR A 78 -2.07 17.51 10.54
N GLU A 79 -2.98 18.46 10.51
CA GLU A 79 -2.85 19.69 9.71
C GLU A 79 -1.69 20.62 10.13
N GLN A 80 -1.09 20.33 11.29
CA GLN A 80 0.05 21.02 11.88
C GLN A 80 1.36 20.22 11.75
N THR A 81 1.37 19.12 10.99
CA THR A 81 2.59 18.35 10.71
C THR A 81 3.67 19.27 10.10
N PRO A 82 4.87 19.34 10.70
CA PRO A 82 5.97 20.14 10.18
C PRO A 82 6.46 19.61 8.82
N PRO A 83 6.90 20.49 7.89
CA PRO A 83 7.40 20.08 6.57
C PRO A 83 8.49 19.00 6.62
N ALA A 84 9.46 19.12 7.53
CA ALA A 84 10.56 18.15 7.66
C ALA A 84 10.06 16.71 7.94
N PHE A 85 8.96 16.56 8.67
CA PHE A 85 8.43 15.25 9.06
C PHE A 85 7.85 14.45 7.89
N PHE A 86 7.44 15.13 6.80
CA PHE A 86 7.06 14.44 5.57
C PHE A 86 8.26 13.68 4.98
N GLY A 87 9.47 14.25 5.08
CA GLY A 87 10.72 13.56 4.73
C GLY A 87 11.09 12.44 5.71
N ASP A 88 10.87 12.63 7.01
CA ASP A 88 11.08 11.56 8.01
C ASP A 88 10.16 10.35 7.75
N THR A 89 8.96 10.60 7.23
CA THR A 89 8.01 9.55 6.84
C THR A 89 8.56 8.71 5.69
N TRP A 90 9.26 9.32 4.72
CA TRP A 90 9.94 8.58 3.65
C TRP A 90 11.01 7.65 4.21
N LEU A 91 11.85 8.15 5.13
CA LEU A 91 12.88 7.34 5.78
C LEU A 91 12.32 6.18 6.62
N ASN A 92 11.07 6.28 7.08
CA ASN A 92 10.41 5.21 7.83
C ASN A 92 9.86 4.08 6.94
N TYR A 93 9.35 4.42 5.75
CA TYR A 93 8.61 3.47 4.91
C TYR A 93 9.34 3.00 3.65
N LEU A 94 10.41 3.66 3.22
CA LEU A 94 11.16 3.28 2.03
C LEU A 94 12.29 2.31 2.35
N LEU A 95 12.23 1.12 1.75
CA LEU A 95 13.40 0.27 1.59
C LEU A 95 14.19 0.77 0.38
N GLU A 96 15.41 1.24 0.65
CA GLU A 96 16.31 1.80 -0.35
C GLU A 96 16.52 0.85 -1.53
N GLY A 97 16.38 1.37 -2.75
CA GLY A 97 16.57 0.62 -3.98
C GLY A 97 15.47 -0.41 -4.29
N ARG A 98 14.38 -0.46 -3.52
CA ARG A 98 13.41 -1.58 -3.58
C ARG A 98 11.95 -1.14 -3.70
N THR A 99 11.50 -0.21 -2.86
CA THR A 99 10.05 0.07 -2.71
C THR A 99 9.70 1.51 -3.07
N ILE A 100 8.45 1.71 -3.52
CA ILE A 100 7.77 2.98 -3.83
C ILE A 100 8.45 3.84 -4.89
N LEU A 101 9.72 4.25 -4.73
CA LEU A 101 10.32 5.25 -5.63
C LEU A 101 10.80 4.61 -6.92
N TRP A 102 10.78 5.37 -8.02
CA TRP A 102 11.57 5.03 -9.19
C TRP A 102 13.06 5.24 -8.90
N TRP A 103 13.81 4.15 -8.70
CA TRP A 103 15.23 4.18 -8.30
C TRP A 103 16.20 4.49 -9.47
N GLY A 104 15.85 5.42 -10.35
CA GLY A 104 16.56 5.73 -11.60
C GLY A 104 17.95 6.38 -11.47
N GLY A 105 18.29 6.87 -10.28
CA GLY A 105 19.64 7.36 -9.94
C GLY A 105 19.65 8.83 -9.53
N MET A 106 20.70 9.21 -8.80
CA MET A 106 20.95 10.59 -8.36
C MET A 106 21.05 11.54 -9.56
N GLY A 107 20.31 12.65 -9.53
CA GLY A 107 20.26 13.65 -10.60
C GLY A 107 19.42 13.27 -11.81
N VAL A 108 18.82 12.08 -11.82
CA VAL A 108 17.92 11.58 -12.88
C VAL A 108 16.51 11.35 -12.34
N SER A 109 16.40 10.59 -11.25
CA SER A 109 15.16 10.42 -10.50
C SER A 109 15.08 11.46 -9.39
N THR A 110 14.01 12.23 -9.35
CA THR A 110 13.81 13.33 -8.41
C THR A 110 13.63 12.82 -6.99
N GLU A 111 12.81 11.77 -6.82
CA GLU A 111 12.52 11.16 -5.54
C GLU A 111 13.72 10.39 -5.00
N HIS A 112 14.44 9.64 -5.87
CA HIS A 112 15.66 8.95 -5.45
C HIS A 112 16.71 9.99 -5.01
N THR A 113 16.88 11.08 -5.77
CA THR A 113 17.75 12.19 -5.40
C THR A 113 17.41 12.76 -4.02
N ALA A 114 16.14 13.08 -3.80
CA ALA A 114 15.65 13.62 -2.53
C ALA A 114 15.82 12.63 -1.37
N PHE A 115 15.57 11.34 -1.59
CA PHE A 115 15.79 10.30 -0.59
C PHE A 115 17.27 10.23 -0.15
N LEU A 116 18.20 10.30 -1.10
CA LEU A 116 19.63 10.36 -0.76
C LEU A 116 19.99 11.64 0.01
N ARG A 117 19.35 12.78 -0.29
CA ARG A 117 19.51 14.02 0.49
C ARG A 117 19.02 13.88 1.93
N LEU A 118 17.84 13.27 2.11
CA LEU A 118 17.29 12.97 3.44
C LEU A 118 18.23 12.07 4.24
N LYS A 119 18.77 11.00 3.62
CA LYS A 119 19.78 10.12 4.25
C LYS A 119 21.07 10.85 4.63
N GLN A 120 21.44 11.88 3.88
CA GLN A 120 22.60 12.75 4.17
C GLN A 120 22.30 13.82 5.22
N GLY A 121 21.09 13.84 5.80
CA GLY A 121 20.69 14.79 6.84
C GLY A 121 20.21 16.14 6.31
N ILE A 122 19.91 16.27 5.02
CA ILE A 122 19.27 17.46 4.45
C ILE A 122 17.75 17.26 4.55
N PRO A 123 17.04 17.99 5.45
CA PRO A 123 15.61 17.78 5.65
C PRO A 123 14.77 18.41 4.52
N ALA A 124 13.52 17.98 4.42
CA ALA A 124 12.51 18.69 3.62
C ALA A 124 12.24 20.09 4.22
N PRO A 125 12.03 21.13 3.39
CA PRO A 125 11.93 21.10 1.93
C PRO A 125 13.28 21.19 1.18
N SER A 126 14.40 21.40 1.88
CA SER A 126 15.71 21.58 1.24
C SER A 126 16.18 20.34 0.48
N SER A 127 15.68 19.15 0.82
CA SER A 127 15.92 17.90 0.09
C SER A 127 15.37 17.91 -1.34
N GLY A 128 14.28 18.63 -1.61
CA GLY A 128 13.62 18.73 -2.92
C GLY A 128 13.88 20.03 -3.67
N ALA A 129 14.52 21.01 -3.02
CA ALA A 129 14.67 22.37 -3.54
C ALA A 129 15.50 22.46 -4.85
N ILE A 130 15.12 23.40 -5.72
CA ILE A 130 15.87 23.75 -6.94
C ILE A 130 17.32 24.14 -6.58
N SER A 131 17.51 24.86 -5.48
CA SER A 131 18.84 25.29 -5.03
C SER A 131 19.78 24.12 -4.70
N THR A 132 19.22 22.95 -4.39
CA THR A 132 19.97 21.74 -3.99
C THR A 132 20.17 20.80 -5.18
N ASN A 133 19.17 20.67 -6.05
CA ASN A 133 19.12 19.62 -7.07
C ASN A 133 19.11 20.15 -8.53
N GLY A 134 18.99 21.46 -8.71
CA GLY A 134 18.79 22.10 -10.02
C GLY A 134 17.33 22.00 -10.50
N GLN A 135 16.97 22.94 -11.37
CA GLN A 135 15.58 23.09 -11.85
C GLN A 135 15.08 21.84 -12.59
N VAL A 136 15.91 21.28 -13.46
CA VAL A 136 15.56 20.10 -14.25
C VAL A 136 15.09 18.94 -13.36
N VAL A 137 15.80 18.66 -12.27
CA VAL A 137 15.43 17.56 -11.37
C VAL A 137 14.21 17.93 -10.54
N ALA A 138 14.15 19.15 -10.00
CA ALA A 138 13.08 19.52 -9.08
C ALA A 138 11.69 19.67 -9.73
N GLU A 139 11.62 19.88 -11.06
CA GLU A 139 10.37 20.12 -11.81
C GLU A 139 9.85 18.90 -12.61
N GLN A 140 10.30 17.70 -12.26
CA GLN A 140 9.70 16.47 -12.77
C GLN A 140 8.28 16.25 -12.17
N ILE A 141 7.55 15.29 -12.73
CA ILE A 141 6.12 15.10 -12.47
C ILE A 141 5.75 14.61 -11.07
N GLY A 142 6.63 13.90 -10.36
CA GLY A 142 6.27 13.14 -9.16
C GLY A 142 5.63 13.95 -8.03
N ALA A 143 5.84 15.27 -8.01
CA ALA A 143 5.17 16.19 -7.10
C ALA A 143 3.65 16.04 -7.13
N GLN A 144 3.01 15.90 -8.30
CA GLN A 144 1.55 15.80 -8.43
C GLN A 144 1.04 14.36 -8.29
N ILE A 145 1.92 13.39 -8.51
CA ILE A 145 1.59 11.95 -8.53
C ILE A 145 1.08 11.47 -7.17
N PHE A 146 1.71 11.91 -6.08
CA PHE A 146 1.45 11.38 -4.73
C PHE A 146 0.34 12.11 -3.96
N ILE A 147 -0.27 13.16 -4.52
CA ILE A 147 -0.92 14.17 -3.67
C ILE A 147 -2.39 13.92 -3.40
N ASP A 148 -3.04 13.01 -4.14
CA ASP A 148 -4.50 12.95 -4.17
C ASP A 148 -5.08 12.78 -2.77
N ALA A 149 -4.43 11.94 -1.95
CA ALA A 149 -4.79 11.71 -0.56
C ALA A 149 -4.77 12.98 0.31
N PHE A 150 -3.87 13.94 0.05
CA PHE A 150 -3.83 15.23 0.76
C PHE A 150 -5.01 16.15 0.40
N GLY A 151 -5.58 16.00 -0.79
CA GLY A 151 -6.87 16.61 -1.14
C GLY A 151 -8.03 15.90 -0.44
N MET A 152 -8.00 14.56 -0.39
CA MET A 152 -9.06 13.74 0.22
C MET A 152 -9.20 13.95 1.73
N VAL A 153 -8.14 14.32 2.45
CA VAL A 153 -8.19 14.59 3.91
C VAL A 153 -8.68 16.00 4.26
N ALA A 154 -8.84 16.89 3.28
CA ALA A 154 -9.28 18.27 3.48
C ALA A 154 -10.57 18.58 2.67
N PRO A 155 -11.64 17.78 2.80
CA PRO A 155 -12.84 17.91 1.97
C PRO A 155 -13.50 19.30 2.13
N GLY A 156 -13.77 19.96 1.00
CA GLY A 156 -14.31 21.31 0.95
C GLY A 156 -13.34 22.43 1.35
N GLN A 157 -12.05 22.12 1.60
CA GLN A 157 -11.05 23.07 2.08
C GLN A 157 -9.83 23.16 1.14
N PRO A 158 -9.96 23.75 -0.06
CA PRO A 158 -8.89 23.81 -1.06
C PRO A 158 -7.61 24.51 -0.54
N VAL A 159 -7.73 25.55 0.30
CA VAL A 159 -6.58 26.25 0.88
C VAL A 159 -5.78 25.33 1.83
N LEU A 160 -6.48 24.50 2.61
CA LEU A 160 -5.83 23.54 3.50
C LEU A 160 -5.16 22.42 2.69
N ALA A 161 -5.84 21.89 1.67
CA ALA A 161 -5.28 20.90 0.75
C ALA A 161 -4.01 21.43 0.07
N ALA A 162 -4.03 22.68 -0.41
CA ALA A 162 -2.87 23.36 -0.99
C ALA A 162 -1.68 23.40 -0.02
N LYS A 163 -1.91 23.74 1.25
CA LYS A 163 -0.87 23.77 2.28
C LYS A 163 -0.25 22.37 2.49
N LEU A 164 -1.08 21.35 2.67
CA LEU A 164 -0.62 19.97 2.91
C LEU A 164 0.12 19.40 1.71
N ALA A 165 -0.44 19.57 0.51
CA ALA A 165 0.18 19.11 -0.73
C ALA A 165 1.52 19.80 -0.99
N ARG A 166 1.64 21.10 -0.70
CA ARG A 166 2.92 21.81 -0.81
C ARG A 166 3.98 21.23 0.12
N HIS A 167 3.63 20.91 1.37
CA HIS A 167 4.58 20.28 2.30
C HIS A 167 5.01 18.89 1.83
N ALA A 168 4.06 18.08 1.37
CA ALA A 168 4.32 16.73 0.89
C ALA A 168 5.18 16.72 -0.39
N ALA A 169 4.82 17.53 -1.38
CA ALA A 169 5.55 17.61 -2.65
C ALA A 169 6.96 18.20 -2.48
N ALA A 170 7.14 19.14 -1.54
CA ALA A 170 8.43 19.78 -1.27
C ALA A 170 9.49 18.84 -0.66
N VAL A 171 9.12 17.60 -0.30
CA VAL A 171 10.09 16.58 0.08
C VAL A 171 11.07 16.32 -1.06
N SER A 172 10.58 16.27 -2.30
CA SER A 172 11.39 15.94 -3.49
C SER A 172 11.37 16.98 -4.60
N HIS A 173 10.41 17.90 -4.62
CA HIS A 173 10.19 18.81 -5.75
C HIS A 173 10.14 20.28 -5.32
N ASP A 174 10.25 21.16 -6.30
CA ASP A 174 10.17 22.61 -6.13
C ASP A 174 9.67 23.28 -7.44
N GLY A 175 9.45 24.59 -7.45
CA GLY A 175 9.02 25.33 -8.65
C GLY A 175 7.64 24.95 -9.18
N GLU A 176 7.51 24.77 -10.49
CA GLU A 176 6.23 24.48 -11.15
C GLU A 176 5.65 23.12 -10.79
N ALA A 177 6.48 22.17 -10.35
CA ALA A 177 6.00 20.89 -9.84
C ALA A 177 5.18 21.04 -8.55
N LEU A 178 5.57 21.96 -7.65
CA LEU A 178 4.76 22.30 -6.48
C LEU A 178 3.44 22.97 -6.86
N ASN A 179 3.44 23.82 -7.88
CA ASN A 179 2.23 24.49 -8.33
C ASN A 179 1.23 23.47 -8.90
N ALA A 180 1.69 22.55 -9.75
CA ALA A 180 0.85 21.48 -10.29
C ALA A 180 0.25 20.60 -9.18
N ALA A 181 1.06 20.17 -8.21
CA ALA A 181 0.62 19.42 -7.04
C ALA A 181 -0.47 20.15 -6.23
N VAL A 182 -0.27 21.44 -5.96
CA VAL A 182 -1.23 22.28 -5.24
C VAL A 182 -2.56 22.37 -5.99
N VAL A 183 -2.53 22.56 -7.30
CA VAL A 183 -3.74 22.63 -8.13
C VAL A 183 -4.55 21.34 -8.00
N VAL A 184 -3.93 20.19 -8.24
CA VAL A 184 -4.62 18.89 -8.18
C VAL A 184 -5.23 18.65 -6.79
N ALA A 185 -4.50 18.95 -5.72
CA ALA A 185 -4.95 18.68 -4.35
C ALA A 185 -6.17 19.52 -4.00
N SER A 186 -6.13 20.78 -4.44
CA SER A 186 -7.18 21.76 -4.21
C SER A 186 -8.44 21.44 -5.01
N MET A 187 -8.29 20.94 -6.24
CA MET A 187 -9.40 20.44 -7.05
C MET A 187 -10.07 19.23 -6.37
N ILE A 188 -9.29 18.27 -5.90
CA ILE A 188 -9.80 17.08 -5.21
C ILE A 188 -10.56 17.48 -3.93
N ALA A 189 -9.98 18.36 -3.11
CA ALA A 189 -10.63 18.88 -1.93
C ALA A 189 -11.95 19.61 -2.26
N ALA A 190 -11.96 20.46 -3.29
CA ALA A 190 -13.15 21.17 -3.73
C ALA A 190 -14.23 20.23 -4.29
N ALA A 191 -13.81 19.12 -4.93
CA ALA A 191 -14.71 18.18 -5.57
C ALA A 191 -15.63 17.42 -4.61
N PHE A 192 -15.39 17.48 -3.30
CA PHE A 192 -16.34 16.99 -2.29
C PHE A 192 -17.63 17.82 -2.22
N VAL A 193 -17.63 19.05 -2.75
CA VAL A 193 -18.75 19.99 -2.72
C VAL A 193 -19.15 20.43 -4.12
N GLU A 194 -18.19 20.84 -4.95
CA GLU A 194 -18.41 21.31 -6.32
C GLU A 194 -18.21 20.18 -7.31
N LYS A 195 -19.10 20.04 -8.30
CA LYS A 195 -19.04 18.96 -9.32
C LYS A 195 -18.85 19.52 -10.73
N ASP A 196 -19.02 20.83 -10.92
CA ASP A 196 -18.73 21.50 -12.18
C ASP A 196 -17.21 21.56 -12.42
N MET A 197 -16.76 20.86 -13.46
CA MET A 197 -15.34 20.76 -13.78
C MET A 197 -14.70 22.12 -14.12
N ALA A 198 -15.42 23.04 -14.76
CA ALA A 198 -14.87 24.34 -15.11
C ALA A 198 -14.57 25.17 -13.85
N LYS A 199 -15.48 25.13 -12.87
CA LYS A 199 -15.26 25.76 -11.56
C LYS A 199 -14.17 25.07 -10.74
N LEU A 200 -14.08 23.73 -10.79
CA LEU A 200 -13.00 23.01 -10.11
C LEU A 200 -11.63 23.45 -10.64
N LEU A 201 -11.47 23.56 -11.96
CA LEU A 201 -10.26 24.09 -12.60
C LEU A 201 -9.97 25.53 -12.14
N ASP A 202 -10.98 26.39 -12.02
CA ASP A 202 -10.82 27.77 -11.50
C ASP A 202 -10.37 27.77 -10.03
N ILE A 203 -10.98 26.95 -9.18
CA ILE A 203 -10.63 26.84 -7.75
C ILE A 203 -9.19 26.34 -7.57
N GLY A 204 -8.79 25.33 -8.34
CA GLY A 204 -7.46 24.76 -8.29
C GLY A 204 -6.38 25.77 -8.66
N VAL A 205 -6.49 26.39 -9.84
CA VAL A 205 -5.49 27.36 -10.33
C VAL A 205 -5.44 28.64 -9.48
N ALA A 206 -6.52 28.99 -8.78
CA ALA A 206 -6.53 30.12 -7.85
C ALA A 206 -5.62 29.93 -6.62
N GLN A 207 -5.14 28.72 -6.33
CA GLN A 207 -4.26 28.43 -5.20
C GLN A 207 -2.77 28.68 -5.49
N ILE A 208 -2.42 29.07 -6.71
CA ILE A 208 -1.03 29.31 -7.15
C ILE A 208 -0.86 30.73 -7.68
N PRO A 209 0.38 31.25 -7.79
CA PRO A 209 0.61 32.59 -8.35
C PRO A 209 0.08 32.70 -9.78
N ALA A 210 -0.71 33.73 -10.08
CA ALA A 210 -1.34 33.90 -11.40
C ALA A 210 -0.35 34.01 -12.59
N ALA A 211 0.90 34.41 -12.28
CA ALA A 211 2.00 34.53 -13.23
C ALA A 211 2.81 33.25 -13.43
N SER A 212 2.52 32.15 -12.70
CA SER A 212 3.24 30.89 -12.87
C SER A 212 2.96 30.25 -14.23
N LEU A 213 3.89 29.38 -14.67
CA LEU A 213 3.74 28.66 -15.93
C LEU A 213 2.55 27.70 -15.87
N ILE A 214 2.32 27.01 -14.75
CA ILE A 214 1.12 26.16 -14.59
C ILE A 214 -0.17 26.99 -14.73
N ALA A 215 -0.24 28.20 -14.17
CA ALA A 215 -1.41 29.06 -14.36
C ALA A 215 -1.59 29.50 -15.82
N GLN A 216 -0.50 29.70 -16.57
CA GLN A 216 -0.54 29.97 -18.00
C GLN A 216 -1.05 28.77 -18.80
N VAL A 217 -0.57 27.55 -18.49
CA VAL A 217 -1.02 26.31 -19.13
C VAL A 217 -2.53 26.12 -18.95
N HIS A 218 -3.07 26.38 -17.76
CA HIS A 218 -4.52 26.36 -17.51
C HIS A 218 -5.29 27.32 -18.42
N ARG A 219 -4.82 28.57 -18.57
CA ARG A 219 -5.49 29.56 -19.44
C ARG A 219 -5.49 29.10 -20.89
N ASP A 220 -4.33 28.70 -21.38
CA ASP A 220 -4.13 28.32 -22.78
C ASP A 220 -4.91 27.07 -23.14
N VAL A 221 -4.73 25.97 -22.40
CA VAL A 221 -5.37 24.69 -22.71
C VAL A 221 -6.89 24.82 -22.65
N ARG A 222 -7.44 25.49 -21.63
CA ARG A 222 -8.89 25.69 -21.53
C ARG A 222 -9.43 26.59 -22.64
N GLN A 223 -8.66 27.57 -23.10
CA GLN A 223 -9.02 28.36 -24.27
C GLN A 223 -9.06 27.49 -25.53
N TRP A 224 -8.02 26.70 -25.76
CA TRP A 224 -7.92 25.81 -26.92
C TRP A 224 -9.03 24.76 -26.93
N CYS A 225 -9.37 24.20 -25.77
CA CYS A 225 -10.50 23.27 -25.66
C CYS A 225 -11.82 23.86 -26.18
N ARG A 226 -12.03 25.18 -26.00
CA ARG A 226 -13.21 25.90 -26.50
C ARG A 226 -13.12 26.23 -27.99
N GLU A 227 -11.92 26.43 -28.52
CA GLU A 227 -11.67 26.82 -29.92
C GLU A 227 -11.62 25.61 -30.85
N ASP A 228 -10.93 24.53 -30.46
CA ASP A 228 -10.52 23.46 -31.35
C ASP A 228 -11.62 22.40 -31.58
N GLY A 229 -12.63 22.33 -30.70
CA GLY A 229 -13.77 21.41 -30.82
C GLY A 229 -13.44 19.90 -30.68
N HIS A 230 -12.17 19.50 -30.69
CA HIS A 230 -11.74 18.12 -30.52
C HIS A 230 -10.36 18.02 -29.83
N TRP A 231 -10.26 17.18 -28.79
CA TRP A 231 -9.06 17.07 -27.94
C TRP A 231 -7.75 16.78 -28.70
N ARG A 232 -7.79 16.01 -29.78
CA ARG A 232 -6.62 15.75 -30.64
C ARG A 232 -5.94 17.01 -31.17
N GLN A 233 -6.71 18.03 -31.57
CA GLN A 233 -6.16 19.30 -32.04
C GLN A 233 -5.56 20.10 -30.88
N THR A 234 -6.22 20.10 -29.71
CA THR A 234 -5.66 20.70 -28.50
C THR A 234 -4.37 20.01 -28.06
N PHE A 235 -4.28 18.68 -28.18
CA PHE A 235 -3.06 17.94 -27.90
C PHE A 235 -1.90 18.34 -28.83
N GLU A 236 -2.17 18.60 -30.11
CA GLU A 236 -1.15 19.10 -31.05
C GLU A 236 -0.60 20.45 -30.58
N ARG A 237 -1.48 21.39 -30.18
CA ARG A 237 -1.08 22.70 -29.63
C ARG A 237 -0.30 22.57 -28.32
N ILE A 238 -0.69 21.63 -27.44
CA ILE A 238 0.08 21.28 -26.23
C ILE A 238 1.45 20.75 -26.63
N GLY A 239 1.53 19.83 -27.58
CA GLY A 239 2.77 19.27 -28.09
C GLY A 239 3.72 20.35 -28.59
N GLU A 240 3.23 21.33 -29.34
CA GLU A 240 4.02 22.44 -29.89
C GLU A 240 4.48 23.45 -28.83
N LYS A 241 3.58 23.88 -27.93
CA LYS A 241 3.86 24.95 -26.96
C LYS A 241 4.46 24.45 -25.65
N TYR A 242 4.10 23.24 -25.23
CA TYR A 242 4.38 22.69 -23.90
C TYR A 242 4.91 21.25 -23.94
N GLY A 243 5.26 20.70 -25.10
CA GLY A 243 5.77 19.33 -25.20
C GLY A 243 7.13 19.12 -24.51
N TYR A 244 7.48 17.86 -24.26
CA TYR A 244 8.71 17.47 -23.55
C TYR A 244 9.99 18.10 -24.11
N HIS A 245 10.06 18.33 -25.42
CA HIS A 245 11.23 18.91 -26.09
C HIS A 245 11.63 20.31 -25.58
N ARG A 246 10.78 20.98 -24.78
CA ARG A 246 11.05 22.29 -24.17
C ARG A 246 11.69 22.21 -22.79
N TYR A 247 11.71 21.03 -22.18
CA TYR A 247 12.13 20.83 -20.80
C TYR A 247 13.22 19.78 -20.71
N GLY A 248 14.02 19.83 -19.64
CA GLY A 248 14.97 18.77 -19.31
C GLY A 248 14.33 17.64 -18.50
N GLY A 249 15.09 16.56 -18.33
CA GLY A 249 14.68 15.39 -17.56
C GLY A 249 13.86 14.40 -18.38
N ASN A 250 13.31 13.40 -17.69
CA ASN A 250 12.65 12.26 -18.33
C ASN A 250 11.13 12.43 -18.42
N CYS A 251 10.54 13.05 -17.39
CA CYS A 251 9.10 13.22 -17.27
C CYS A 251 8.78 14.56 -16.58
N HIS A 252 8.83 15.64 -17.36
CA HIS A 252 8.59 16.99 -16.83
C HIS A 252 7.10 17.20 -16.51
N VAL A 253 6.79 17.97 -15.44
CA VAL A 253 5.43 18.15 -14.95
C VAL A 253 4.50 18.89 -15.94
N VAL A 254 5.01 19.90 -16.63
CA VAL A 254 4.18 20.81 -17.45
C VAL A 254 3.41 20.15 -18.59
N PRO A 255 4.03 19.37 -19.51
CA PRO A 255 3.31 18.69 -20.58
C PRO A 255 2.20 17.76 -20.04
N ASN A 256 2.52 16.98 -19.02
CA ASN A 256 1.58 16.04 -18.40
C ASN A 256 0.40 16.74 -17.74
N HIS A 257 0.67 17.80 -16.97
CA HIS A 257 -0.38 18.62 -16.36
C HIS A 257 -1.31 19.23 -17.43
N ALA A 258 -0.77 19.64 -18.59
CA ALA A 258 -1.55 20.13 -19.71
C ALA A 258 -2.51 19.07 -20.29
N VAL A 259 -2.05 17.81 -20.41
CA VAL A 259 -2.87 16.69 -20.87
C VAL A 259 -4.00 16.38 -19.90
N MET A 260 -3.77 16.48 -18.59
CA MET A 260 -4.82 16.31 -17.58
C MET A 260 -5.91 17.39 -17.69
N ILE A 261 -5.52 18.66 -17.84
CA ILE A 261 -6.47 19.77 -18.04
C ILE A 261 -7.32 19.54 -19.30
N MET A 262 -6.69 19.10 -20.38
CA MET A 262 -7.38 18.76 -21.63
C MET A 262 -8.39 17.64 -21.41
N ALA A 263 -8.00 16.53 -20.76
CA ALA A 263 -8.89 15.41 -20.49
C ALA A 263 -10.12 15.84 -19.67
N TRP A 264 -9.91 16.57 -18.58
CA TRP A 264 -11.00 17.10 -17.75
C TRP A 264 -11.93 18.05 -18.52
N ALA A 265 -11.38 18.92 -19.35
CA ALA A 265 -12.17 19.89 -20.12
C ALA A 265 -13.06 19.23 -21.18
N TYR A 266 -12.64 18.10 -21.75
CA TYR A 266 -13.38 17.42 -22.82
C TYR A 266 -14.30 16.29 -22.35
N ALA A 267 -14.03 15.68 -21.20
CA ALA A 267 -14.77 14.50 -20.75
C ALA A 267 -16.19 14.79 -20.23
N GLY A 268 -16.49 16.04 -19.86
CA GLY A 268 -17.73 16.36 -19.15
C GLY A 268 -17.86 15.52 -17.87
N ASN A 269 -19.06 15.01 -17.59
CA ASN A 269 -19.30 14.14 -16.44
C ASN A 269 -19.16 12.65 -16.82
N ASP A 270 -18.12 12.26 -17.56
CA ASP A 270 -17.95 10.89 -18.05
C ASP A 270 -16.57 10.34 -17.67
N PHE A 271 -16.56 9.37 -16.75
CA PHE A 271 -15.33 8.74 -16.29
C PHE A 271 -14.62 7.97 -17.40
N HIS A 272 -15.37 7.23 -18.21
CA HIS A 272 -14.81 6.44 -19.31
C HIS A 272 -14.23 7.33 -20.41
N GLU A 273 -14.89 8.44 -20.76
CA GLU A 273 -14.35 9.42 -21.70
C GLU A 273 -13.07 10.07 -21.18
N ALA A 274 -13.05 10.49 -19.90
CA ALA A 274 -11.87 11.10 -19.29
C ALA A 274 -10.66 10.15 -19.35
N GLN A 275 -10.88 8.89 -18.96
CA GLN A 275 -9.86 7.85 -19.00
C GLN A 275 -9.42 7.54 -20.42
N ALA A 276 -10.35 7.50 -21.38
CA ALA A 276 -9.99 7.24 -22.77
C ALA A 276 -9.16 8.36 -23.40
N ILE A 277 -9.50 9.64 -23.14
CA ILE A 277 -8.75 10.79 -23.65
C ILE A 277 -7.34 10.81 -23.06
N VAL A 278 -7.22 10.75 -21.73
CA VAL A 278 -5.92 10.90 -21.05
C VAL A 278 -4.96 9.77 -21.41
N ASN A 279 -5.45 8.53 -21.51
CA ASN A 279 -4.62 7.38 -21.89
C ASN A 279 -4.24 7.40 -23.37
N THR A 280 -5.16 7.79 -24.26
CA THR A 280 -4.86 7.85 -25.71
C THR A 280 -3.87 8.97 -26.02
N ALA A 281 -3.86 10.05 -25.23
CA ALA A 281 -2.90 11.15 -25.38
C ALA A 281 -1.42 10.72 -25.14
N GLY A 282 -1.19 9.62 -24.41
CA GLY A 282 0.15 9.08 -24.18
C GLY A 282 0.97 9.87 -23.16
N TRP A 283 2.29 9.82 -23.30
CA TRP A 283 3.27 10.30 -22.32
C TRP A 283 3.23 9.48 -21.04
N ASP A 284 3.12 10.11 -19.88
CA ASP A 284 3.17 9.42 -18.58
C ASP A 284 1.76 8.96 -18.19
N THR A 285 1.35 7.82 -18.72
CA THR A 285 -0.08 7.48 -18.85
C THR A 285 -0.71 7.01 -17.56
N ASP A 286 -0.02 6.21 -16.76
CA ASP A 286 -0.50 5.79 -15.44
C ASP A 286 -0.77 6.98 -14.53
N CYS A 287 0.15 7.92 -14.43
CA CYS A 287 0.03 9.00 -13.47
C CYS A 287 -0.99 10.07 -13.87
N ASN A 288 -1.00 10.45 -15.16
CA ASN A 288 -2.01 11.34 -15.71
C ASN A 288 -3.41 10.73 -15.54
N ALA A 289 -3.56 9.44 -15.89
CA ALA A 289 -4.82 8.72 -15.73
C ALA A 289 -5.24 8.56 -14.27
N GLY A 290 -4.27 8.34 -13.37
CA GLY A 290 -4.48 8.22 -11.94
C GLY A 290 -5.04 9.51 -11.33
N ASN A 291 -4.39 10.65 -11.54
CA ASN A 291 -4.90 11.94 -11.04
C ASN A 291 -6.24 12.33 -11.69
N VAL A 292 -6.39 12.11 -13.01
CA VAL A 292 -7.66 12.35 -13.70
C VAL A 292 -8.77 11.47 -13.10
N GLY A 293 -8.47 10.20 -12.85
CA GLY A 293 -9.38 9.23 -12.26
C GLY A 293 -9.79 9.59 -10.84
N ALA A 294 -8.84 10.05 -10.00
CA ALA A 294 -9.14 10.46 -8.63
C ALA A 294 -10.17 11.59 -8.57
N LEU A 295 -9.97 12.64 -9.37
CA LEU A 295 -10.90 13.76 -9.44
C LEU A 295 -12.24 13.34 -10.08
N MET A 296 -12.20 12.61 -11.19
CA MET A 296 -13.42 12.19 -11.88
C MET A 296 -14.26 11.25 -11.03
N GLY A 297 -13.65 10.39 -10.21
CA GLY A 297 -14.37 9.55 -9.25
C GLY A 297 -15.21 10.37 -8.26
N LEU A 298 -14.70 11.52 -7.79
CA LEU A 298 -15.46 12.45 -6.95
C LEU A 298 -16.57 13.17 -7.74
N VAL A 299 -16.28 13.58 -8.97
CA VAL A 299 -17.20 14.35 -9.81
C VAL A 299 -18.40 13.50 -10.24
N VAL A 300 -18.16 12.27 -10.71
CA VAL A 300 -19.22 11.43 -11.27
C VAL A 300 -19.87 10.48 -10.26
N GLY A 301 -19.20 10.19 -9.14
CA GLY A 301 -19.68 9.26 -8.12
C GLY A 301 -19.50 7.78 -8.49
N LEU A 302 -19.73 6.89 -7.51
CA LEU A 302 -19.60 5.44 -7.72
C LEU A 302 -20.58 4.91 -8.78
N GLU A 303 -21.74 5.55 -8.93
CA GLU A 303 -22.79 5.13 -9.85
C GLU A 303 -22.33 5.16 -11.32
N ARG A 304 -21.31 6.00 -11.63
CA ARG A 304 -20.93 6.31 -13.02
C ARG A 304 -19.49 5.90 -13.38
N ILE A 305 -18.67 5.46 -12.43
CA ILE A 305 -17.31 4.96 -12.71
C ILE A 305 -17.35 3.75 -13.65
N GLY A 306 -18.29 2.82 -13.43
CA GLY A 306 -18.43 1.58 -14.19
C GLY A 306 -19.57 1.56 -15.21
N GLU A 307 -20.18 2.72 -15.52
CA GLU A 307 -21.42 2.81 -16.32
C GLU A 307 -21.23 2.29 -17.76
N LYS A 308 -20.08 2.58 -18.38
CA LYS A 308 -19.78 2.23 -19.79
C LYS A 308 -18.85 1.04 -19.95
N TYR A 309 -18.03 0.76 -18.95
CA TYR A 309 -17.06 -0.34 -18.95
C TYR A 309 -16.83 -0.83 -17.53
N ASP A 310 -16.75 -2.14 -17.35
CA ASP A 310 -16.48 -2.74 -16.05
C ASP A 310 -14.99 -2.67 -15.70
N PHE A 311 -14.61 -1.58 -15.04
CA PHE A 311 -13.26 -1.40 -14.52
C PHE A 311 -12.98 -2.18 -13.23
N ILE A 312 -14.03 -2.65 -12.53
CA ILE A 312 -13.91 -3.13 -11.16
C ILE A 312 -13.66 -4.63 -11.12
N SER A 313 -14.47 -5.43 -11.81
CA SER A 313 -14.37 -6.89 -11.75
C SER A 313 -13.00 -7.43 -12.19
N PRO A 314 -12.28 -6.84 -13.17
CA PRO A 314 -10.95 -7.33 -13.53
C PRO A 314 -9.89 -7.17 -12.43
N MET A 315 -9.99 -6.14 -11.59
CA MET A 315 -8.97 -5.81 -10.57
C MET A 315 -9.44 -6.05 -9.13
N GLY A 316 -10.74 -6.17 -8.87
CA GLY A 316 -11.32 -6.56 -7.58
C GLY A 316 -11.08 -5.55 -6.45
N GLY A 317 -10.73 -4.31 -6.79
CA GLY A 317 -10.24 -3.31 -5.84
C GLY A 317 -8.84 -3.58 -5.30
N ARG A 318 -8.07 -4.51 -5.86
CA ARG A 318 -6.76 -4.94 -5.31
C ARG A 318 -5.69 -3.86 -5.47
N ILE A 319 -4.88 -3.74 -4.45
CA ILE A 319 -3.70 -2.87 -4.40
C ILE A 319 -2.50 -3.67 -3.91
N ILE A 320 -1.37 -3.55 -4.60
CA ILE A 320 -0.07 -4.02 -4.11
C ILE A 320 0.71 -2.79 -3.63
N LEU A 321 1.00 -2.74 -2.33
CA LEU A 321 1.57 -1.56 -1.66
C LEU A 321 2.89 -1.90 -0.94
N PRO A 322 3.99 -2.15 -1.67
CA PRO A 322 5.23 -2.57 -1.04
C PRO A 322 5.87 -1.41 -0.28
N THR A 323 6.12 -1.61 1.01
CA THR A 323 6.82 -0.65 1.88
C THR A 323 7.68 -1.42 2.89
N ALA A 324 8.45 -0.71 3.71
CA ALA A 324 9.15 -1.29 4.85
C ALA A 324 8.19 -1.81 5.95
N GLU A 325 6.89 -1.52 5.87
CA GLU A 325 5.84 -1.99 6.78
C GLU A 325 4.87 -2.91 6.01
N GLY A 326 4.91 -4.20 6.32
CA GLY A 326 4.33 -5.25 5.46
C GLY A 326 2.81 -5.41 5.51
N THR A 327 2.10 -4.79 6.45
CA THR A 327 0.67 -5.06 6.68
C THR A 327 -0.20 -4.77 5.47
N ARG A 328 0.15 -3.73 4.73
CA ARG A 328 -0.62 -3.23 3.59
C ARG A 328 -0.08 -3.72 2.25
N ALA A 329 0.94 -4.60 2.26
CA ALA A 329 1.60 -5.07 1.04
C ALA A 329 0.64 -5.70 0.01
N ALA A 330 -0.37 -6.44 0.48
CA ALA A 330 -1.56 -6.77 -0.27
C ALA A 330 -2.77 -6.11 0.42
N THR A 331 -3.44 -5.18 -0.24
CA THR A 331 -4.54 -4.39 0.33
C THR A 331 -5.60 -4.10 -0.74
N ASP A 332 -6.58 -3.27 -0.42
CA ASP A 332 -7.69 -2.94 -1.31
C ASP A 332 -8.16 -1.49 -1.19
N CYS A 333 -8.82 -0.98 -2.24
CA CYS A 333 -9.30 0.41 -2.32
C CYS A 333 -10.16 0.84 -1.13
N LEU A 334 -11.01 -0.03 -0.58
CA LEU A 334 -11.91 0.34 0.52
C LEU A 334 -11.15 0.42 1.85
N SER A 335 -10.24 -0.52 2.09
CA SER A 335 -9.33 -0.45 3.25
C SER A 335 -8.53 0.85 3.23
N GLU A 336 -8.00 1.24 2.07
CA GLU A 336 -7.21 2.46 1.93
C GLU A 336 -8.03 3.74 2.03
N ALA A 337 -9.22 3.76 1.44
CA ALA A 337 -10.17 4.85 1.60
C ALA A 337 -10.60 5.04 3.06
N THR A 338 -10.82 3.95 3.79
CA THR A 338 -11.20 4.00 5.21
C THR A 338 -10.07 4.59 6.06
N ALA A 339 -8.82 4.24 5.78
CA ALA A 339 -7.66 4.83 6.44
C ALA A 339 -7.53 6.34 6.14
N ILE A 340 -7.68 6.76 4.89
CA ILE A 340 -7.66 8.18 4.50
C ILE A 340 -8.80 8.95 5.16
N ALA A 341 -10.04 8.43 5.15
CA ALA A 341 -11.18 9.09 5.74
C ALA A 341 -11.04 9.26 7.27
N ARG A 342 -10.40 8.31 7.96
CA ARG A 342 -10.04 8.43 9.39
C ARG A 342 -9.10 9.62 9.62
N ILE A 343 -8.04 9.72 8.81
CA ILE A 343 -7.08 10.83 8.87
C ILE A 343 -7.80 12.16 8.56
N GLY A 344 -8.63 12.20 7.53
CA GLY A 344 -9.37 13.40 7.15
C GLY A 344 -10.34 13.87 8.22
N ARG A 345 -11.00 12.96 8.95
CA ARG A 345 -11.81 13.36 10.11
C ARG A 345 -11.00 14.02 11.21
N GLN A 346 -9.77 13.56 11.47
CA GLN A 346 -8.89 14.20 12.44
C GLN A 346 -8.47 15.60 11.97
N VAL A 347 -8.03 15.71 10.71
CA VAL A 347 -7.66 16.98 10.05
C VAL A 347 -8.82 17.99 10.09
N MET A 348 -10.05 17.53 9.90
CA MET A 348 -11.25 18.37 9.88
C MET A 348 -11.87 18.57 11.28
N HIS A 349 -11.29 17.96 12.32
CA HIS A 349 -11.81 17.91 13.69
C HIS A 349 -13.26 17.43 13.79
N TRP A 350 -13.61 16.44 12.96
CA TRP A 350 -14.90 15.76 13.01
C TRP A 350 -14.86 14.56 13.97
N PRO A 351 -15.98 14.19 14.60
CA PRO A 351 -16.07 12.96 15.37
C PRO A 351 -15.68 11.74 14.52
N GLN A 352 -14.87 10.86 15.08
CA GLN A 352 -14.55 9.58 14.45
C GLN A 352 -15.79 8.70 14.38
N LEU A 353 -15.95 7.99 13.28
CA LEU A 353 -17.00 6.97 13.17
C LEU A 353 -16.53 5.66 13.82
N PRO A 354 -17.46 4.85 14.36
CA PRO A 354 -17.16 3.49 14.75
C PRO A 354 -16.58 2.69 13.58
N ALA A 355 -15.66 1.77 13.87
CA ALA A 355 -15.14 0.87 12.85
C ALA A 355 -16.29 0.07 12.20
N PRO A 356 -16.37 -0.03 10.86
CA PRO A 356 -17.42 -0.75 10.17
C PRO A 356 -17.58 -2.19 10.68
N LYS A 357 -18.82 -2.62 10.86
CA LYS A 357 -19.19 -4.00 11.26
C LYS A 357 -18.43 -4.50 12.50
N GLY A 358 -18.17 -3.61 13.45
CA GLY A 358 -17.51 -3.94 14.72
C GLY A 358 -16.01 -4.22 14.58
N GLY A 359 -15.33 -3.57 13.63
CA GLY A 359 -13.90 -3.78 13.39
C GLY A 359 -13.61 -5.03 12.57
N ALA A 360 -14.47 -5.36 11.60
CA ALA A 360 -14.17 -6.43 10.67
C ALA A 360 -12.98 -6.04 9.78
N TRP A 361 -12.12 -7.02 9.50
CA TRP A 361 -11.00 -6.81 8.55
C TRP A 361 -11.56 -6.49 7.16
N LEU A 362 -12.54 -7.27 6.70
CA LEU A 362 -13.28 -7.01 5.47
C LEU A 362 -14.75 -6.80 5.83
N HIS A 363 -15.32 -5.67 5.42
CA HIS A 363 -16.65 -5.21 5.81
C HIS A 363 -17.55 -4.83 4.62
N PHE A 364 -17.01 -4.64 3.42
CA PHE A 364 -17.75 -4.42 2.17
C PHE A 364 -18.72 -3.23 2.19
N SER A 365 -18.51 -2.26 3.09
CA SER A 365 -19.52 -1.24 3.44
C SER A 365 -19.59 -0.06 2.45
N GLN A 366 -19.31 -0.30 1.17
CA GLN A 366 -19.41 0.68 0.07
C GLN A 366 -19.81 -0.02 -1.22
N PRO A 367 -20.68 0.56 -2.06
CA PRO A 367 -21.02 0.00 -3.36
C PRO A 367 -19.77 -0.28 -4.19
N LEU A 368 -19.81 -1.30 -5.05
CA LEU A 368 -18.71 -1.81 -5.87
C LEU A 368 -17.54 -2.45 -5.09
N ALA A 369 -17.49 -2.38 -3.76
CA ALA A 369 -16.35 -2.88 -3.00
C ALA A 369 -16.31 -4.42 -2.97
N GLN A 370 -15.27 -5.00 -3.59
CA GLN A 370 -14.96 -6.43 -3.52
C GLN A 370 -13.86 -6.77 -2.50
N GLN A 371 -13.18 -5.74 -1.97
CA GLN A 371 -12.04 -5.84 -1.04
C GLN A 371 -11.01 -6.92 -1.39
N GLY A 372 -10.66 -6.97 -2.68
CA GLY A 372 -9.62 -7.84 -3.21
C GLY A 372 -10.07 -9.26 -3.58
N PHE A 373 -11.32 -9.65 -3.33
CA PHE A 373 -11.83 -10.92 -3.86
C PHE A 373 -11.99 -10.86 -5.37
N LEU A 374 -11.61 -11.93 -6.07
CA LEU A 374 -11.94 -12.19 -7.47
C LEU A 374 -12.49 -13.60 -7.62
N SER A 375 -13.28 -13.84 -8.67
CA SER A 375 -13.59 -15.21 -9.10
C SER A 375 -12.33 -15.91 -9.62
N ASP A 376 -12.23 -17.21 -9.37
CA ASP A 376 -11.17 -18.04 -9.97
C ASP A 376 -11.56 -18.42 -11.40
N GLU A 377 -11.08 -17.62 -12.35
CA GLU A 377 -11.21 -17.84 -13.80
C GLU A 377 -10.04 -18.64 -14.40
N GLN A 378 -9.01 -18.94 -13.60
CA GLN A 378 -7.83 -19.66 -14.07
C GLN A 378 -8.04 -21.17 -14.01
N SER A 379 -8.64 -21.66 -12.91
CA SER A 379 -8.88 -23.09 -12.72
C SER A 379 -10.01 -23.60 -13.61
N GLN A 380 -9.76 -24.71 -14.31
CA GLN A 380 -10.72 -25.30 -15.26
C GLN A 380 -12.05 -25.71 -14.57
N ASP A 381 -11.99 -26.14 -13.32
CA ASP A 381 -13.16 -26.53 -12.53
C ASP A 381 -14.00 -25.33 -12.05
N SER A 382 -13.43 -24.12 -12.04
CA SER A 382 -14.05 -22.89 -11.53
C SER A 382 -14.43 -21.84 -12.58
N ARG A 383 -13.76 -21.80 -13.73
CA ARG A 383 -13.98 -20.76 -14.76
C ARG A 383 -15.46 -20.55 -15.13
N GLY A 384 -15.94 -19.32 -15.02
CA GLY A 384 -17.33 -18.93 -15.32
C GLY A 384 -18.38 -19.48 -14.34
N ALA A 385 -17.97 -20.03 -13.19
CA ALA A 385 -18.91 -20.55 -12.18
C ALA A 385 -19.37 -19.48 -11.18
N LEU A 386 -18.72 -18.31 -11.14
CA LEU A 386 -18.97 -17.28 -10.13
C LEU A 386 -18.91 -15.87 -10.72
N LEU A 387 -19.87 -15.03 -10.36
CA LEU A 387 -19.85 -13.58 -10.56
C LEU A 387 -19.90 -12.88 -9.20
N LEU A 388 -19.00 -11.92 -8.99
CA LEU A 388 -18.93 -11.12 -7.78
C LEU A 388 -19.53 -9.73 -8.01
N SER A 389 -20.27 -9.22 -7.02
CA SER A 389 -20.80 -7.84 -7.05
C SER A 389 -21.05 -7.32 -5.63
N ASN A 390 -21.21 -6.01 -5.49
CA ASN A 390 -21.62 -5.37 -4.23
C ASN A 390 -22.43 -4.11 -4.58
N PRO A 391 -23.67 -4.26 -5.07
CA PRO A 391 -24.41 -3.14 -5.65
C PRO A 391 -24.87 -2.10 -4.62
N ASP A 392 -25.11 -2.53 -3.38
CA ASP A 392 -25.72 -1.73 -2.31
C ASP A 392 -24.71 -1.27 -1.24
N GLY A 393 -23.49 -1.82 -1.25
CA GLY A 393 -22.50 -1.52 -0.23
C GLY A 393 -22.79 -2.20 1.11
N GLU A 394 -23.53 -3.30 1.12
CA GLU A 394 -23.88 -4.03 2.33
C GLU A 394 -23.14 -5.35 2.45
N ALA A 395 -22.76 -5.99 1.33
CA ALA A 395 -22.07 -7.29 1.35
C ALA A 395 -21.41 -7.60 0.00
N LEU A 396 -20.43 -8.51 0.00
CA LEU A 396 -19.96 -9.10 -1.25
C LEU A 396 -20.89 -10.23 -1.69
N HIS A 397 -21.63 -10.00 -2.77
CA HIS A 397 -22.51 -10.98 -3.38
C HIS A 397 -21.71 -11.92 -4.29
N ALA A 398 -21.90 -13.21 -4.09
CA ALA A 398 -21.30 -14.28 -4.88
C ALA A 398 -22.43 -15.05 -5.58
N HIS A 399 -22.70 -14.67 -6.83
CA HIS A 399 -23.68 -15.32 -7.69
C HIS A 399 -23.03 -16.54 -8.35
N TYR A 400 -23.48 -17.73 -7.98
CA TYR A 400 -22.87 -18.98 -8.43
C TYR A 400 -23.79 -19.73 -9.39
N SER A 401 -23.18 -20.44 -10.34
CA SER A 401 -23.83 -21.40 -11.22
C SER A 401 -22.93 -22.62 -11.36
N VAL A 402 -23.24 -23.68 -10.60
CA VAL A 402 -22.31 -24.81 -10.37
C VAL A 402 -22.97 -26.13 -10.71
N ASN A 403 -22.27 -26.94 -11.52
CA ASN A 403 -22.62 -28.34 -11.80
C ASN A 403 -21.86 -29.28 -10.83
N PRO A 404 -22.35 -30.53 -10.63
CA PRO A 404 -21.63 -31.52 -9.84
C PRO A 404 -20.20 -31.73 -10.35
N GLY A 405 -19.23 -31.76 -9.43
CA GLY A 405 -17.80 -31.88 -9.76
C GLY A 405 -17.09 -30.56 -10.09
N ARG A 406 -17.83 -29.44 -10.20
CA ARG A 406 -17.28 -28.10 -10.33
C ARG A 406 -17.30 -27.35 -8.99
N VAL A 407 -16.65 -26.19 -8.95
CA VAL A 407 -16.60 -25.30 -7.78
C VAL A 407 -16.80 -23.86 -8.23
N ALA A 408 -17.59 -23.07 -7.51
CA ALA A 408 -17.53 -21.62 -7.61
C ALA A 408 -16.58 -21.11 -6.53
N ARG A 409 -15.47 -20.50 -6.93
CA ARG A 409 -14.41 -20.07 -6.02
C ARG A 409 -14.19 -18.56 -6.11
N MET A 410 -14.20 -17.92 -4.95
CA MET A 410 -13.69 -16.55 -4.77
C MET A 410 -12.40 -16.58 -3.95
N ALA A 411 -11.39 -15.84 -4.39
CA ALA A 411 -10.08 -15.83 -3.77
C ALA A 411 -9.58 -14.40 -3.54
N LEU A 412 -8.96 -14.18 -2.38
CA LEU A 412 -8.31 -12.98 -1.92
C LEU A 412 -6.82 -13.26 -1.70
N PRO A 413 -5.91 -12.63 -2.44
CA PRO A 413 -4.49 -12.62 -2.12
C PRO A 413 -4.26 -11.92 -0.78
N VAL A 414 -3.52 -12.58 0.12
CA VAL A 414 -3.16 -12.04 1.44
C VAL A 414 -1.65 -11.86 1.62
N TYR A 415 -0.90 -12.17 0.57
CA TYR A 415 0.54 -11.97 0.44
C TYR A 415 0.82 -11.72 -1.05
N PRO A 416 1.50 -10.63 -1.42
CA PRO A 416 1.71 -10.28 -2.83
C PRO A 416 2.77 -11.15 -3.53
N GLY A 417 3.55 -11.94 -2.78
CA GLY A 417 4.72 -12.63 -3.32
C GLY A 417 5.90 -11.69 -3.55
N ALA A 418 7.08 -12.26 -3.76
CA ALA A 418 8.25 -11.51 -4.22
C ALA A 418 8.28 -11.53 -5.76
N THR A 419 8.46 -10.37 -6.39
CA THR A 419 8.59 -10.23 -7.83
C THR A 419 9.83 -9.40 -8.16
N ASP A 420 10.51 -9.77 -9.24
CA ASP A 420 11.62 -9.01 -9.81
C ASP A 420 11.05 -8.01 -10.83
N SER A 421 10.42 -6.95 -10.33
CA SER A 421 9.95 -5.82 -11.13
C SER A 421 10.73 -4.54 -10.77
N ALA A 422 10.54 -3.44 -11.51
CA ALA A 422 11.14 -2.15 -11.18
C ALA A 422 10.83 -1.70 -9.73
N TYR A 423 9.68 -2.14 -9.20
CA TYR A 423 9.30 -2.04 -7.80
C TYR A 423 9.28 -3.45 -7.20
N GLN A 424 10.22 -3.78 -6.32
CA GLN A 424 10.24 -5.10 -5.72
C GLN A 424 9.02 -5.24 -4.82
N THR A 425 8.19 -6.26 -5.07
CA THR A 425 7.07 -6.55 -4.17
C THR A 425 7.61 -7.20 -2.90
N VAL A 426 7.82 -6.38 -1.88
CA VAL A 426 8.23 -6.80 -0.54
C VAL A 426 7.03 -6.73 0.38
N GLY A 427 6.82 -7.75 1.21
CA GLY A 427 5.65 -7.80 2.09
C GLY A 427 5.65 -9.00 3.01
N VAL A 428 4.62 -9.08 3.83
CA VAL A 428 4.35 -10.18 4.75
C VAL A 428 2.95 -10.73 4.52
N SER A 429 2.67 -11.94 5.00
CA SER A 429 1.29 -12.44 4.96
C SER A 429 0.43 -11.71 5.99
N LYS A 430 -0.86 -11.57 5.71
CA LYS A 430 -1.83 -11.17 6.74
C LYS A 430 -2.18 -12.30 7.69
N LEU A 431 -1.97 -13.56 7.29
CA LEU A 431 -2.40 -14.75 8.02
C LEU A 431 -1.21 -15.62 8.44
N TYR A 432 -1.19 -16.04 9.70
CA TYR A 432 -0.11 -16.80 10.33
C TYR A 432 -0.68 -17.99 11.10
N SER A 433 0.14 -19.01 11.32
CA SER A 433 -0.21 -20.19 12.11
C SER A 433 -0.79 -19.80 13.48
N GLY A 434 -1.82 -20.53 13.93
CA GLY A 434 -2.54 -20.27 15.18
C GLY A 434 -3.62 -19.20 15.10
N MET A 435 -3.64 -18.36 14.05
CA MET A 435 -4.74 -17.42 13.82
C MET A 435 -6.02 -18.15 13.40
N THR A 436 -7.16 -17.50 13.60
CA THR A 436 -8.45 -17.96 13.09
C THR A 436 -9.08 -16.89 12.22
N VAL A 437 -9.64 -17.32 11.08
CA VAL A 437 -10.44 -16.48 10.19
C VAL A 437 -11.90 -16.87 10.35
N HIS A 438 -12.76 -15.87 10.53
CA HIS A 438 -14.21 -16.03 10.55
C HIS A 438 -14.83 -15.24 9.39
N ALA A 439 -15.73 -15.86 8.63
CA ALA A 439 -16.48 -15.19 7.57
C ALA A 439 -17.99 -15.34 7.85
N ASP A 440 -18.66 -14.21 8.06
CA ASP A 440 -20.10 -14.18 8.24
C ASP A 440 -20.78 -14.19 6.88
N MET A 441 -21.61 -15.21 6.67
CA MET A 441 -22.26 -15.52 5.40
C MET A 441 -23.77 -15.47 5.58
N ASP A 442 -24.44 -14.84 4.62
CA ASP A 442 -25.87 -14.98 4.43
C ASP A 442 -26.16 -15.87 3.22
N CYS A 443 -26.95 -16.91 3.45
CA CYS A 443 -27.31 -17.94 2.49
C CYS A 443 -28.81 -18.00 2.22
N SER A 444 -29.57 -16.97 2.60
CA SER A 444 -31.03 -16.88 2.44
C SER A 444 -31.52 -17.18 1.02
N THR A 445 -30.71 -16.90 0.00
CA THR A 445 -31.03 -17.09 -1.43
C THR A 445 -30.34 -18.30 -2.08
N ALA A 446 -29.65 -19.14 -1.30
CA ALA A 446 -28.93 -20.30 -1.81
C ALA A 446 -29.74 -21.59 -1.60
N SER A 447 -29.61 -22.52 -2.55
CA SER A 447 -30.21 -23.86 -2.46
C SER A 447 -29.19 -24.92 -2.89
N HIS A 448 -29.25 -26.09 -2.23
CA HIS A 448 -28.45 -27.29 -2.56
C HIS A 448 -26.94 -27.08 -2.68
N ALA A 449 -26.42 -26.03 -2.03
CA ALA A 449 -25.01 -25.66 -2.05
C ALA A 449 -24.37 -25.89 -0.67
N HIS A 450 -23.06 -26.14 -0.68
CA HIS A 450 -22.21 -26.17 0.49
C HIS A 450 -21.06 -25.18 0.30
N MET A 451 -20.68 -24.52 1.38
CA MET A 451 -19.60 -23.55 1.38
C MET A 451 -18.56 -23.87 2.44
N ARG A 452 -17.31 -23.49 2.18
CA ARG A 452 -16.20 -23.60 3.12
C ARG A 452 -15.14 -22.57 2.84
N LEU A 453 -14.45 -22.12 3.88
CA LEU A 453 -13.21 -21.36 3.72
C LEU A 453 -12.10 -22.27 3.22
N PHE A 454 -11.16 -21.70 2.48
CA PHE A 454 -9.88 -22.31 2.19
C PHE A 454 -8.75 -21.30 2.33
N ILE A 455 -7.55 -21.81 2.55
CA ILE A 455 -6.31 -21.04 2.46
C ILE A 455 -5.35 -21.74 1.51
N ALA A 456 -4.52 -20.97 0.83
CA ALA A 456 -3.39 -21.49 0.06
C ALA A 456 -2.10 -21.09 0.76
N ILE A 457 -1.17 -22.04 0.92
CA ILE A 457 0.11 -21.83 1.59
C ILE A 457 1.21 -22.04 0.56
N ALA A 458 2.16 -21.11 0.48
CA ALA A 458 3.31 -21.26 -0.41
C ALA A 458 4.13 -22.51 -0.04
N THR A 459 4.95 -22.96 -0.99
CA THR A 459 5.89 -24.07 -0.81
C THR A 459 7.31 -23.53 -0.88
N ALA A 460 8.27 -24.25 -0.29
CA ALA A 460 9.67 -23.83 -0.29
C ALA A 460 10.26 -23.74 -1.71
N ASP A 461 9.79 -24.61 -2.62
CA ASP A 461 10.07 -24.52 -4.04
C ASP A 461 9.01 -23.62 -4.72
N PRO A 462 9.38 -22.42 -5.23
CA PRO A 462 8.43 -21.52 -5.88
C PRO A 462 7.78 -22.09 -7.14
N HIS A 463 8.31 -23.18 -7.71
CA HIS A 463 7.71 -23.86 -8.86
C HIS A 463 6.63 -24.87 -8.48
N THR A 464 6.55 -25.24 -7.20
CA THR A 464 5.52 -26.16 -6.71
C THR A 464 4.25 -25.37 -6.38
N PRO A 465 3.06 -25.76 -6.89
CA PRO A 465 1.82 -25.07 -6.59
C PRO A 465 1.54 -24.96 -5.09
N PRO A 466 0.89 -23.87 -4.63
CA PRO A 466 0.54 -23.71 -3.23
C PRO A 466 -0.29 -24.88 -2.68
N ARG A 467 0.00 -25.29 -1.44
CA ARG A 467 -0.80 -26.29 -0.72
C ARG A 467 -2.10 -25.65 -0.25
N VAL A 468 -3.24 -26.16 -0.73
CA VAL A 468 -4.57 -25.69 -0.34
C VAL A 468 -5.09 -26.48 0.86
N ILE A 469 -5.56 -25.78 1.89
CA ILE A 469 -6.19 -26.36 3.08
C ILE A 469 -7.62 -25.84 3.17
N TYR A 470 -8.56 -26.75 3.40
CA TYR A 470 -9.98 -26.45 3.49
C TYR A 470 -10.47 -26.51 4.93
N GLY A 471 -11.31 -25.54 5.31
CA GLY A 471 -12.06 -25.57 6.55
C GLY A 471 -13.29 -26.49 6.46
N PRO A 472 -14.07 -26.58 7.55
CA PRO A 472 -15.30 -27.37 7.59
C PRO A 472 -16.31 -26.91 6.53
N SER A 473 -16.98 -27.87 5.89
CA SER A 473 -18.06 -27.63 4.94
C SER A 473 -19.37 -27.35 5.66
N GLN A 474 -20.09 -26.30 5.28
CA GLN A 474 -21.37 -25.88 5.84
C GLN A 474 -22.44 -25.84 4.75
N PRO A 475 -23.67 -26.35 5.00
CA PRO A 475 -24.76 -26.26 4.04
C PRO A 475 -25.31 -24.82 3.94
N CYS A 476 -25.71 -24.45 2.73
CA CYS A 476 -26.46 -23.24 2.44
C CYS A 476 -27.96 -23.60 2.41
N ASP A 477 -28.64 -23.45 3.54
CA ASP A 477 -30.03 -23.88 3.77
C ASP A 477 -30.98 -22.72 4.10
N GLY A 478 -30.64 -21.51 3.63
CA GLY A 478 -31.42 -20.31 3.88
C GLY A 478 -31.14 -19.61 5.22
N THR A 479 -30.27 -20.18 6.06
CA THR A 479 -29.92 -19.56 7.36
C THR A 479 -28.52 -18.92 7.31
N PRO A 480 -28.29 -17.79 8.02
CA PRO A 480 -26.96 -17.22 8.16
C PRO A 480 -25.99 -18.20 8.82
N ARG A 481 -24.73 -18.20 8.36
CA ARG A 481 -23.65 -19.06 8.84
C ARG A 481 -22.41 -18.23 9.13
N SER A 482 -21.59 -18.67 10.08
CA SER A 482 -20.23 -18.16 10.25
C SER A 482 -19.26 -19.27 9.90
N LEU A 483 -18.54 -19.14 8.79
CA LEU A 483 -17.48 -20.07 8.42
C LEU A 483 -16.24 -19.77 9.24
N ALA A 484 -15.48 -20.80 9.63
CA ALA A 484 -14.25 -20.63 10.37
C ALA A 484 -13.14 -21.55 9.85
N ILE A 485 -11.90 -21.05 9.86
CA ILE A 485 -10.69 -21.85 9.64
C ILE A 485 -9.58 -21.37 10.56
N THR A 486 -8.96 -22.30 11.28
CA THR A 486 -7.72 -22.03 12.03
C THR A 486 -6.54 -22.31 11.11
N ILE A 487 -5.63 -21.34 11.00
CA ILE A 487 -4.42 -21.48 10.19
C ILE A 487 -3.52 -22.51 10.88
N PRO A 488 -3.21 -23.65 10.21
CA PRO A 488 -2.35 -24.67 10.79
C PRO A 488 -0.89 -24.20 10.80
N ASP A 489 0.00 -25.03 11.33
CA ASP A 489 1.43 -24.84 11.12
C ASP A 489 1.73 -24.80 9.61
N THR A 490 2.25 -23.66 9.16
CA THR A 490 2.59 -23.42 7.75
C THR A 490 4.04 -23.78 7.44
N ALA A 491 4.80 -24.29 8.41
CA ALA A 491 6.24 -24.51 8.31
C ALA A 491 6.97 -23.24 7.83
N LEU A 492 6.59 -22.09 8.40
CA LEU A 492 7.01 -20.73 8.06
C LEU A 492 6.67 -20.23 6.65
N MET A 493 6.07 -21.04 5.80
CA MET A 493 5.67 -20.56 4.48
C MET A 493 4.49 -19.60 4.61
N PRO A 494 4.47 -18.48 3.87
CA PRO A 494 3.39 -17.52 3.94
C PRO A 494 2.09 -18.11 3.40
N VAL A 495 0.98 -17.82 4.08
CA VAL A 495 -0.35 -17.97 3.48
C VAL A 495 -0.44 -16.96 2.33
N THR A 496 -0.71 -17.44 1.13
CA THR A 496 -0.78 -16.64 -0.09
C THR A 496 -2.18 -16.16 -0.39
N GLN A 497 -3.18 -16.99 -0.09
CA GLN A 497 -4.59 -16.70 -0.38
C GLN A 497 -5.52 -17.16 0.74
N LEU A 498 -6.61 -16.42 0.88
CA LEU A 498 -7.83 -16.80 1.59
C LEU A 498 -8.96 -16.86 0.57
N GLY A 499 -9.89 -17.81 0.69
CA GLY A 499 -11.04 -17.83 -0.19
C GLY A 499 -12.22 -18.62 0.32
N ILE A 500 -13.31 -18.59 -0.45
CA ILE A 500 -14.55 -19.34 -0.19
C ILE A 500 -14.82 -20.22 -1.41
N ASP A 501 -14.96 -21.52 -1.16
CA ASP A 501 -15.44 -22.51 -2.13
C ASP A 501 -16.95 -22.68 -1.95
N ILE A 502 -17.70 -22.70 -3.05
CA ILE A 502 -19.11 -23.08 -3.11
C ILE A 502 -19.25 -24.29 -4.04
N ARG A 503 -19.85 -25.37 -3.56
CA ARG A 503 -20.03 -26.63 -4.30
C ARG A 503 -21.46 -27.14 -4.17
N CYS A 504 -21.93 -27.83 -5.20
CA CYS A 504 -23.29 -28.39 -5.24
C CYS A 504 -23.25 -29.88 -5.59
N GLN A 505 -24.16 -30.67 -5.02
CA GLN A 505 -24.30 -32.10 -5.35
C GLN A 505 -25.18 -32.34 -6.57
N SER A 506 -26.04 -31.38 -6.90
CA SER A 506 -26.84 -31.28 -8.12
C SER A 506 -26.57 -29.93 -8.80
N PRO A 507 -26.86 -29.76 -10.11
CA PRO A 507 -26.79 -28.46 -10.75
C PRO A 507 -27.62 -27.43 -9.98
N ALA A 508 -26.98 -26.33 -9.59
CA ALA A 508 -27.65 -25.27 -8.84
C ALA A 508 -27.11 -23.89 -9.20
N THR A 509 -28.02 -22.93 -9.25
CA THR A 509 -27.75 -21.51 -9.37
C THR A 509 -28.29 -20.82 -8.13
N GLY A 510 -27.54 -19.87 -7.59
CA GLY A 510 -27.97 -19.12 -6.42
C GLY A 510 -27.04 -17.97 -6.09
N SER A 511 -27.26 -17.36 -4.94
CA SER A 511 -26.38 -16.31 -4.42
C SER A 511 -26.14 -16.53 -2.93
N VAL A 512 -24.90 -16.32 -2.51
CA VAL A 512 -24.53 -16.15 -1.10
C VAL A 512 -23.90 -14.77 -0.93
N ARG A 513 -24.01 -14.20 0.26
CA ARG A 513 -23.45 -12.88 0.57
C ARG A 513 -22.44 -13.00 1.70
N CYS A 514 -21.22 -12.51 1.49
CA CYS A 514 -20.23 -12.36 2.56
C CYS A 514 -20.43 -11.00 3.22
N LEU A 515 -20.89 -11.01 4.47
CA LEU A 515 -21.19 -9.81 5.24
C LEU A 515 -19.93 -9.21 5.85
N ALA A 516 -19.05 -10.04 6.41
CA ALA A 516 -17.82 -9.59 7.04
C ALA A 516 -16.80 -10.72 7.17
N VAL A 517 -15.51 -10.37 7.18
CA VAL A 517 -14.42 -11.27 7.54
C VAL A 517 -13.66 -10.71 8.75
N ARG A 518 -13.42 -11.54 9.77
CA ARG A 518 -12.72 -11.18 11.00
C ARG A 518 -11.53 -12.08 11.26
N LEU A 519 -10.51 -11.51 11.89
CA LEU A 519 -9.32 -12.20 12.33
C LEU A 519 -9.32 -12.30 13.86
N GLY A 520 -8.80 -13.40 14.38
CA GLY A 520 -8.59 -13.61 15.81
C GLY A 520 -7.57 -14.71 16.08
N GLY A 521 -7.58 -15.21 17.30
CA GLY A 521 -6.60 -16.21 17.76
C GLY A 521 -5.25 -15.59 18.12
N THR A 522 -4.23 -16.45 18.17
CA THR A 522 -2.85 -16.06 18.49
C THR A 522 -1.97 -16.48 17.33
N ALA A 523 -1.28 -15.53 16.71
CA ALA A 523 -0.26 -15.84 15.72
C ALA A 523 0.93 -16.49 16.43
N SER A 524 1.43 -17.59 15.90
CA SER A 524 2.57 -18.34 16.44
C SER A 524 3.51 -18.74 15.31
N LEU A 525 4.81 -18.52 15.50
CA LEU A 525 5.86 -18.98 14.60
C LEU A 525 6.99 -19.58 15.42
N TYR A 526 7.51 -20.72 14.95
CA TYR A 526 8.68 -21.37 15.51
C TYR A 526 9.64 -21.75 14.38
N THR A 527 10.93 -21.52 14.56
CA THR A 527 11.95 -22.03 13.65
C THR A 527 13.34 -22.05 14.25
N ASP A 528 14.14 -23.03 13.83
CA ASP A 528 15.58 -23.04 14.12
C ASP A 528 16.34 -22.05 13.23
N THR A 529 15.96 -21.92 11.95
CA THR A 529 16.58 -21.02 10.96
C THR A 529 15.57 -20.51 9.94
N LEU A 530 15.72 -19.30 9.40
CA LEU A 530 14.80 -18.78 8.39
C LEU A 530 14.99 -19.49 7.03
N PRO A 531 13.90 -19.77 6.28
CA PRO A 531 13.94 -20.42 4.97
C PRO A 531 14.40 -19.42 3.90
N VAL A 532 15.72 -19.32 3.72
CA VAL A 532 16.33 -18.46 2.70
C VAL A 532 16.23 -19.15 1.35
N VAL A 533 15.46 -18.57 0.42
CA VAL A 533 15.26 -19.13 -0.93
C VAL A 533 16.36 -18.66 -1.88
N ASN A 534 16.80 -17.41 -1.75
CA ASN A 534 17.99 -16.88 -2.42
C ASN A 534 18.61 -15.78 -1.54
N ARG A 535 19.80 -15.25 -1.90
CA ARG A 535 20.73 -14.51 -1.01
C ARG A 535 20.09 -13.58 0.05
N LEU A 536 19.02 -12.84 -0.28
CA LEU A 536 18.32 -11.94 0.64
C LEU A 536 16.79 -12.18 0.72
N ASN A 537 16.27 -13.19 0.02
CA ASN A 537 14.84 -13.47 -0.01
C ASN A 537 14.47 -14.53 1.02
N VAL A 538 13.69 -14.12 2.00
CA VAL A 538 13.07 -14.98 3.00
C VAL A 538 11.55 -14.80 2.86
N PRO A 539 10.82 -15.77 2.30
CA PRO A 539 9.38 -15.65 2.07
C PRO A 539 8.61 -15.29 3.35
N GLY A 540 7.74 -14.29 3.28
CA GLY A 540 6.99 -13.81 4.44
C GLY A 540 7.79 -12.92 5.41
N TRP A 541 9.00 -12.51 5.04
CA TRP A 541 9.83 -11.59 5.81
C TRP A 541 10.31 -10.41 4.95
N ILE A 542 10.34 -9.24 5.57
CA ILE A 542 10.96 -8.03 5.03
C ILE A 542 12.38 -7.97 5.55
N VAL A 543 13.37 -8.14 4.66
CA VAL A 543 14.79 -8.19 5.06
C VAL A 543 15.56 -7.04 4.45
N ASP A 544 16.10 -6.15 5.29
CA ASP A 544 17.13 -5.17 4.95
C ASP A 544 18.47 -5.65 5.51
N ALA A 545 19.20 -6.40 4.67
CA ALA A 545 20.51 -6.96 4.99
C ALA A 545 21.39 -6.91 3.74
N ASP A 546 22.71 -6.89 3.94
CA ASP A 546 23.68 -7.00 2.84
C ASP A 546 24.12 -8.46 2.65
N VAL A 547 23.99 -9.29 3.69
CA VAL A 547 24.30 -10.71 3.65
C VAL A 547 23.39 -11.52 4.58
N ILE A 548 22.93 -12.67 4.07
CA ILE A 548 22.41 -13.77 4.88
C ILE A 548 23.24 -15.02 4.55
N ARG A 549 23.68 -15.76 5.56
CA ARG A 549 24.46 -16.99 5.36
C ARG A 549 24.21 -18.01 6.47
N GLY A 550 24.55 -19.26 6.18
CA GLY A 550 24.54 -20.34 7.17
C GLY A 550 25.66 -20.21 8.22
N ALA A 551 25.80 -21.28 9.01
CA ALA A 551 26.82 -21.40 10.05
C ALA A 551 28.25 -21.37 9.48
N PHE A 552 29.19 -20.89 10.30
CA PHE A 552 30.62 -21.06 10.11
C PHE A 552 31.08 -22.42 10.62
N SER A 553 32.27 -22.85 10.18
CA SER A 553 32.85 -24.14 10.58
C SER A 553 33.23 -24.21 12.06
N ASP A 554 33.50 -23.06 12.68
CA ASP A 554 33.92 -22.90 14.08
C ASP A 554 32.77 -22.45 15.00
N ASP A 555 31.57 -22.31 14.47
CA ASP A 555 30.40 -22.15 15.32
C ASP A 555 30.21 -23.38 16.21
N GLN A 556 30.15 -23.14 17.52
CA GLN A 556 29.90 -24.20 18.51
C GLN A 556 28.54 -24.88 18.29
N GLU A 557 27.63 -24.19 17.59
CA GLU A 557 26.31 -24.66 17.29
C GLU A 557 25.76 -23.97 16.02
N PRO A 558 24.88 -24.62 15.24
CA PRO A 558 24.41 -24.06 13.97
C PRO A 558 23.57 -22.79 14.19
N VAL A 559 24.08 -21.66 13.71
CA VAL A 559 23.41 -20.36 13.69
C VAL A 559 23.30 -19.82 12.26
N GLN A 560 22.23 -19.08 11.96
CA GLN A 560 22.08 -18.37 10.69
C GLN A 560 22.49 -16.92 10.87
N HIS A 561 23.39 -16.43 10.04
CA HIS A 561 23.95 -15.09 10.17
C HIS A 561 23.29 -14.09 9.26
N PHE A 562 23.05 -12.91 9.81
CA PHE A 562 22.55 -11.73 9.12
C PHE A 562 23.56 -10.60 9.33
N GLY A 563 23.87 -9.88 8.26
CA GLY A 563 24.86 -8.82 8.28
C GLY A 563 24.42 -7.57 7.55
N LYS A 564 24.79 -6.42 8.12
CA LYS A 564 24.69 -5.10 7.49
C LYS A 564 26.05 -4.43 7.58
N ASN A 565 26.62 -4.05 6.44
CA ASN A 565 27.95 -3.44 6.37
C ASN A 565 27.94 -2.02 6.93
N THR A 566 26.85 -1.29 6.73
CA THR A 566 26.70 0.09 7.24
C THR A 566 25.25 0.38 7.61
N GLY A 567 25.06 1.01 8.75
CA GLY A 567 23.76 1.29 9.33
C GLY A 567 23.14 0.08 10.02
N ARG A 568 21.85 0.18 10.24
CA ARG A 568 21.04 -0.83 10.93
C ARG A 568 20.32 -1.68 9.90
N GLY A 569 20.50 -2.99 10.01
CA GLY A 569 19.75 -3.98 9.26
C GLY A 569 18.65 -4.60 10.10
N LEU A 570 17.60 -5.07 9.42
CA LEU A 570 16.40 -5.62 10.02
C LEU A 570 15.90 -6.82 9.23
N ALA A 571 15.33 -7.80 9.92
CA ALA A 571 14.53 -8.87 9.31
C ALA A 571 13.21 -8.98 10.06
N ILE A 572 12.09 -8.60 9.41
CA ILE A 572 10.79 -8.38 10.06
C ILE A 572 9.71 -9.30 9.49
N THR A 573 8.89 -9.88 10.36
CA THR A 573 7.62 -10.56 10.01
C THR A 573 6.50 -10.16 10.97
N GLY A 574 5.26 -10.48 10.63
CA GLY A 574 4.08 -10.01 11.33
C GLY A 574 3.56 -8.69 10.76
N ASN A 575 2.49 -8.17 11.35
CA ASN A 575 1.75 -7.03 10.82
C ASN A 575 1.11 -6.18 11.94
N ARG A 576 0.46 -5.07 11.59
CA ARG A 576 -0.17 -4.11 12.52
C ARG A 576 -1.39 -4.68 13.25
N PHE A 577 -1.85 -5.89 12.94
CA PHE A 577 -2.89 -6.57 13.73
C PHE A 577 -2.35 -7.19 15.02
N TRP A 578 -1.03 -7.32 15.13
CA TRP A 578 -0.35 -7.94 16.27
C TRP A 578 -0.19 -6.95 17.42
N ARG A 579 -0.53 -7.36 18.65
CA ARG A 579 -0.48 -6.49 19.85
C ARG A 579 0.40 -7.02 20.97
N ASP A 580 -0.14 -7.89 21.82
CA ASP A 580 0.60 -8.47 22.93
C ASP A 580 1.50 -9.55 22.37
N GLN A 581 2.81 -9.31 22.45
CA GLN A 581 3.82 -10.01 21.68
C GLN A 581 4.90 -10.58 22.56
N SER A 582 5.34 -11.79 22.24
CA SER A 582 6.58 -12.37 22.74
C SER A 582 7.45 -12.73 21.55
N ILE A 583 8.67 -12.22 21.50
CA ILE A 583 9.71 -12.69 20.59
C ILE A 583 10.89 -13.21 21.41
N GLN A 584 11.39 -14.39 21.04
CA GLN A 584 12.55 -15.04 21.62
C GLN A 584 13.46 -15.53 20.50
N ALA A 585 14.77 -15.43 20.70
CA ALA A 585 15.74 -16.14 19.88
C ALA A 585 17.04 -16.34 20.67
N ARG A 586 17.83 -17.29 20.23
CA ARG A 586 19.22 -17.41 20.66
C ARG A 586 20.09 -16.65 19.69
N VAL A 587 20.90 -15.75 20.22
CA VAL A 587 21.60 -14.71 19.48
C VAL A 587 23.10 -14.87 19.71
N LYS A 588 23.90 -14.72 18.66
CA LYS A 588 25.37 -14.69 18.68
C LYS A 588 25.84 -13.37 18.08
N VAL A 589 26.40 -12.49 18.90
CA VAL A 589 26.94 -11.21 18.39
C VAL A 589 28.41 -11.39 18.04
N HIS A 590 28.77 -11.20 16.77
CA HIS A 590 30.16 -11.27 16.30
C HIS A 590 30.86 -9.93 16.49
N LEU A 591 30.74 -9.01 15.52
CA LEU A 591 31.31 -7.65 15.56
C LEU A 591 30.24 -6.56 15.53
N ALA A 592 28.96 -6.92 15.41
CA ALA A 592 27.90 -5.94 15.28
C ALA A 592 27.84 -4.97 16.48
N ASP A 593 27.65 -3.69 16.18
CA ASP A 593 27.45 -2.64 17.18
C ASP A 593 26.21 -2.92 18.04
N GLU A 594 25.19 -3.49 17.39
CA GLU A 594 23.92 -3.88 18.01
C GLU A 594 23.46 -5.21 17.41
N GLY A 595 23.02 -6.12 18.27
CA GLY A 595 22.39 -7.38 17.86
C GLY A 595 21.28 -7.77 18.83
N GLY A 596 20.12 -8.16 18.30
CA GLY A 596 19.01 -8.58 19.14
C GLY A 596 17.65 -8.66 18.45
N LEU A 597 16.60 -8.38 19.21
CA LEU A 597 15.20 -8.61 18.84
C LEU A 597 14.44 -7.29 18.69
N VAL A 598 13.43 -7.28 17.83
CA VAL A 598 12.56 -6.14 17.54
C VAL A 598 11.13 -6.53 17.86
N ALA A 599 10.35 -5.63 18.47
CA ALA A 599 8.92 -5.81 18.70
C ALA A 599 8.16 -4.51 18.36
N ARG A 600 6.84 -4.61 18.14
CA ARG A 600 5.95 -3.49 17.81
C ARG A 600 6.48 -2.62 16.66
N TYR A 601 6.96 -3.27 15.62
CA TYR A 601 7.54 -2.64 14.45
C TYR A 601 6.47 -2.01 13.55
N GLN A 602 6.70 -0.75 13.20
CA GLN A 602 5.79 0.10 12.43
C GLN A 602 6.48 0.79 11.25
N GLY A 603 7.72 0.39 10.93
CA GLY A 603 8.60 0.97 9.92
C GLY A 603 10.04 1.13 10.44
N LEU A 604 10.97 1.50 9.57
CA LEU A 604 12.42 1.55 9.83
C LEU A 604 12.83 2.53 10.95
N ASN A 605 11.94 3.44 11.33
CA ASN A 605 12.16 4.45 12.36
C ASN A 605 11.15 4.38 13.53
N ARG A 606 10.36 3.30 13.62
CA ARG A 606 9.31 3.14 14.66
C ARG A 606 9.22 1.69 15.16
N TYR A 607 9.92 1.37 16.25
CA TYR A 607 9.86 0.05 16.90
C TYR A 607 10.50 0.08 18.29
N LEU A 608 10.23 -0.99 19.06
CA LEU A 608 10.98 -1.34 20.25
C LEU A 608 12.04 -2.39 19.91
N ALA A 609 13.17 -2.39 20.62
CA ALA A 609 14.21 -3.39 20.44
C ALA A 609 14.83 -3.79 21.78
N LEU A 610 15.19 -5.07 21.91
CA LEU A 610 16.07 -5.59 22.95
C LEU A 610 17.40 -5.94 22.30
N VAL A 611 18.45 -5.20 22.63
CA VAL A 611 19.73 -5.30 21.95
C VAL A 611 20.89 -5.37 22.93
N ARG A 612 21.87 -6.22 22.59
CA ARG A 612 23.22 -6.12 23.15
C ARG A 612 23.95 -5.01 22.40
N ARG A 613 24.47 -4.03 23.14
CA ARG A 613 25.26 -2.90 22.63
C ARG A 613 26.51 -2.79 23.47
N GLN A 614 27.68 -3.04 22.88
CA GLN A 614 28.95 -3.06 23.62
C GLN A 614 28.87 -3.96 24.88
N ASP A 615 29.08 -3.41 26.07
CA ASP A 615 29.03 -4.11 27.36
C ASP A 615 27.67 -4.00 28.07
N ARG A 616 26.60 -3.68 27.32
CA ARG A 616 25.25 -3.47 27.88
C ARG A 616 24.17 -4.25 27.14
N LEU A 617 23.12 -4.59 27.88
CA LEU A 617 21.85 -5.04 27.34
C LEU A 617 20.83 -3.92 27.57
N ALA A 618 20.07 -3.54 26.54
CA ALA A 618 19.15 -2.41 26.61
C ALA A 618 17.82 -2.70 25.90
N ILE A 619 16.74 -2.24 26.53
CA ILE A 619 15.46 -1.98 25.87
C ILE A 619 15.56 -0.59 25.25
N CYS A 620 15.61 -0.54 23.93
CA CYS A 620 15.65 0.68 23.14
C CYS A 620 14.30 0.92 22.47
N LYS A 621 13.98 2.19 22.26
CA LYS A 621 12.87 2.62 21.43
C LYS A 621 13.40 3.50 20.32
N ARG A 622 13.08 3.13 19.09
CA ARG A 622 13.23 3.99 17.93
C ARG A 622 11.88 4.63 17.60
N PHE A 623 11.82 5.94 17.64
CA PHE A 623 10.65 6.72 17.26
C PHE A 623 11.11 8.04 16.66
N TYR A 624 11.54 8.00 15.39
CA TYR A 624 12.23 9.09 14.68
C TYR A 624 13.50 9.58 15.38
N GLY A 625 14.20 8.64 16.03
CA GLY A 625 15.35 8.87 16.90
C GLY A 625 15.45 7.70 17.88
N ASP A 626 16.64 7.45 18.43
CA ASP A 626 16.86 6.36 19.38
C ASP A 626 16.81 6.88 20.83
N SER A 627 16.14 6.12 21.70
CA SER A 627 16.11 6.35 23.14
C SER A 627 16.28 5.02 23.87
N ILE A 628 16.92 5.06 25.05
CA ILE A 628 17.04 3.90 25.94
C ILE A 628 15.93 4.02 26.98
N LEU A 629 15.08 2.99 27.07
CA LEU A 629 14.01 2.93 28.07
C LEU A 629 14.48 2.28 29.37
N ALA A 630 15.34 1.26 29.27
CA ALA A 630 15.99 0.59 30.39
C ALA A 630 17.24 -0.13 29.90
N ASP A 631 18.29 -0.17 30.71
CA ASP A 631 19.51 -0.90 30.39
C ASP A 631 20.26 -1.40 31.63
N MET A 632 21.19 -2.33 31.42
CA MET A 632 22.07 -2.85 32.46
C MET A 632 23.44 -3.23 31.88
N PRO A 633 24.51 -3.23 32.71
CA PRO A 633 25.75 -3.90 32.36
C PRO A 633 25.49 -5.37 32.02
N CYS A 634 26.11 -5.87 30.96
CA CYS A 634 25.97 -7.24 30.50
C CYS A 634 27.33 -7.74 30.02
N ASP A 635 27.97 -8.57 30.85
CA ASP A 635 29.19 -9.29 30.46
C ASP A 635 28.81 -10.45 29.54
N TRP A 636 28.59 -10.11 28.27
CA TRP A 636 28.32 -11.02 27.18
C TRP A 636 29.49 -10.98 26.19
N PRO A 637 30.41 -11.97 26.28
CA PRO A 637 31.50 -12.11 25.33
C PRO A 637 31.01 -12.22 23.89
N LEU A 638 31.79 -11.63 22.97
CA LEU A 638 31.57 -11.84 21.54
C LEU A 638 31.62 -13.35 21.22
N ASP A 639 30.90 -13.73 20.18
CA ASP A 639 30.81 -15.10 19.69
C ASP A 639 30.16 -16.12 20.63
N GLN A 640 29.66 -15.69 21.80
CA GLN A 640 28.86 -16.53 22.68
C GLN A 640 27.37 -16.46 22.29
N VAL A 641 26.73 -17.62 22.19
CA VAL A 641 25.28 -17.71 22.01
C VAL A 641 24.57 -17.51 23.35
N ARG A 642 23.62 -16.57 23.41
CA ARG A 642 22.77 -16.31 24.58
C ARG A 642 21.31 -16.21 24.17
N GLU A 643 20.39 -16.57 25.06
CA GLU A 643 18.97 -16.46 24.78
C GLU A 643 18.45 -15.08 25.17
N LEU A 644 17.80 -14.41 24.22
CA LEU A 644 17.04 -13.18 24.47
C LEU A 644 15.55 -13.46 24.31
N ARG A 645 14.74 -12.84 25.16
CA ARG A 645 13.30 -12.74 24.96
C ARG A 645 12.79 -11.34 25.29
N LEU A 646 11.96 -10.78 24.43
CA LEU A 646 11.28 -9.52 24.62
C LEU A 646 9.77 -9.77 24.64
N HIS A 647 9.14 -9.46 25.77
CA HIS A 647 7.71 -9.66 25.99
C HIS A 647 7.02 -8.31 26.21
N CYS A 648 6.05 -7.98 25.36
CA CYS A 648 5.33 -6.72 25.37
C CYS A 648 3.84 -6.98 25.56
N VAL A 649 3.25 -6.55 26.67
CA VAL A 649 1.80 -6.67 26.95
C VAL A 649 1.27 -5.30 27.29
N ASP A 650 0.23 -4.83 26.59
CA ASP A 650 -0.30 -3.47 26.73
C ASP A 650 0.76 -2.36 26.59
N ASN A 651 1.24 -1.74 27.66
CA ASN A 651 2.40 -0.83 27.65
C ASN A 651 3.63 -1.39 28.36
N ALA A 652 3.48 -2.52 29.06
CA ALA A 652 4.57 -3.12 29.82
C ALA A 652 5.49 -3.90 28.87
N ILE A 653 6.79 -3.69 29.05
CA ILE A 653 7.86 -4.34 28.29
C ILE A 653 8.77 -5.04 29.29
N THR A 654 8.97 -6.34 29.12
CA THR A 654 9.88 -7.12 29.96
C THR A 654 10.89 -7.85 29.08
N ALA A 655 12.17 -7.64 29.34
CA ALA A 655 13.26 -8.33 28.68
C ALA A 655 13.82 -9.44 29.56
N TYR A 656 14.19 -10.54 28.93
CA TYR A 656 14.80 -11.69 29.55
C TYR A 656 16.15 -12.00 28.90
N LEU A 657 17.09 -12.44 29.72
CA LEU A 657 18.38 -13.00 29.32
C LEU A 657 18.49 -14.40 29.93
N ASP A 658 18.67 -15.43 29.11
CA ASP A 658 18.76 -16.84 29.52
C ASP A 658 17.60 -17.27 30.44
N GLY A 659 16.38 -16.90 30.05
CA GLY A 659 15.14 -17.20 30.76
C GLY A 659 14.85 -16.34 32.00
N GLN A 660 15.79 -15.52 32.49
CA GLN A 660 15.60 -14.68 33.66
C GLN A 660 15.14 -13.27 33.27
N PRO A 661 14.12 -12.67 33.92
CA PRO A 661 13.73 -11.29 33.68
C PRO A 661 14.83 -10.36 34.19
N VAL A 662 15.31 -9.46 33.32
CA VAL A 662 16.49 -8.62 33.61
C VAL A 662 16.23 -7.12 33.45
N LEU A 663 15.30 -6.72 32.57
CA LEU A 663 14.92 -5.32 32.38
C LEU A 663 13.40 -5.19 32.28
N HIS A 664 12.89 -4.05 32.73
CA HIS A 664 11.50 -3.67 32.61
C HIS A 664 11.38 -2.22 32.13
N ALA A 665 10.44 -1.95 31.25
CA ALA A 665 10.15 -0.62 30.72
C ALA A 665 8.65 -0.46 30.43
N ILE A 666 8.22 0.78 30.23
CA ILE A 666 6.87 1.13 29.82
C ILE A 666 6.95 2.00 28.56
N ASP A 667 6.13 1.69 27.55
CA ASP A 667 5.96 2.54 26.37
C ASP A 667 4.49 2.78 26.05
N ASN A 668 4.15 4.04 25.80
CA ASN A 668 2.79 4.46 25.46
C ASN A 668 2.60 4.74 23.97
N ASP A 669 3.67 4.89 23.19
CA ASP A 669 3.59 5.36 21.80
C ASP A 669 3.43 4.20 20.80
N LEU A 670 4.07 3.06 21.06
CA LEU A 670 4.00 1.87 20.21
C LEU A 670 3.22 0.76 20.94
N ARG A 671 2.03 0.43 20.43
CA ARG A 671 1.11 -0.55 21.05
C ARG A 671 0.89 -1.83 20.23
N ASP A 672 1.29 -1.80 18.97
CA ASP A 672 1.06 -2.86 17.99
C ASP A 672 2.17 -2.82 16.93
N GLY A 673 2.27 -3.88 16.13
CA GLY A 673 3.17 -3.90 14.98
C GLY A 673 3.83 -5.26 14.72
N ALA A 674 4.68 -5.32 13.71
CA ALA A 674 5.43 -6.52 13.38
C ALA A 674 6.55 -6.79 14.42
N THR A 675 7.31 -7.87 14.23
CA THR A 675 8.40 -8.28 15.12
C THR A 675 9.56 -8.83 14.30
N GLY A 676 10.74 -8.97 14.89
CA GLY A 676 11.86 -9.57 14.14
C GLY A 676 13.24 -9.39 14.75
N LEU A 677 14.23 -9.32 13.87
CA LEU A 677 15.64 -9.36 14.22
C LEU A 677 16.32 -8.03 13.86
N LEU A 678 17.32 -7.64 14.65
CA LEU A 678 18.12 -6.42 14.45
C LEU A 678 19.61 -6.77 14.45
N PHE A 679 20.32 -6.20 13.48
CA PHE A 679 21.77 -6.35 13.32
C PHE A 679 22.35 -5.06 12.72
N SER A 680 23.25 -4.39 13.44
CA SER A 680 23.84 -3.10 13.01
C SER A 680 25.35 -3.21 12.79
N ASN A 681 25.86 -2.64 11.68
CA ASN A 681 27.30 -2.50 11.39
C ASN A 681 28.13 -3.76 11.69
N GLY A 682 27.71 -4.91 11.18
CA GLY A 682 28.38 -6.17 11.43
C GLY A 682 27.46 -7.35 11.29
N LEU A 683 27.91 -8.49 11.83
CA LEU A 683 27.27 -9.78 11.70
C LEU A 683 26.67 -10.25 13.03
N VAL A 684 25.46 -10.79 12.99
CA VAL A 684 24.79 -11.41 14.12
C VAL A 684 24.22 -12.76 13.68
N GLY A 685 24.46 -13.81 14.47
CA GLY A 685 23.88 -15.13 14.32
C GLY A 685 22.57 -15.25 15.11
N PHE A 686 21.56 -15.87 14.52
CA PHE A 686 20.27 -16.15 15.14
C PHE A 686 19.90 -17.61 14.96
N ARG A 687 19.23 -18.17 15.97
CA ARG A 687 18.58 -19.48 15.90
C ARG A 687 17.45 -19.60 16.91
N ASP A 688 16.66 -20.66 16.79
CA ASP A 688 15.59 -21.05 17.72
C ASP A 688 14.60 -19.88 17.96
N ILE A 689 14.20 -19.22 16.87
CA ILE A 689 13.31 -18.05 16.86
C ILE A 689 11.89 -18.51 17.19
N ARG A 690 11.29 -17.88 18.20
CA ARG A 690 9.90 -18.10 18.63
C ARG A 690 9.18 -16.78 18.70
N ILE A 691 8.01 -16.71 18.07
CA ILE A 691 7.17 -15.53 18.04
C ILE A 691 5.75 -15.95 18.40
N GLU A 692 5.15 -15.20 19.31
CA GLU A 692 3.73 -15.30 19.62
C GLU A 692 3.12 -13.90 19.68
N SER A 693 1.90 -13.74 19.15
CA SER A 693 1.17 -12.48 19.27
C SER A 693 -0.33 -12.67 19.33
N THR A 694 -1.01 -11.94 20.21
CA THR A 694 -2.46 -11.75 20.09
C THR A 694 -2.77 -10.95 18.82
N VAL A 695 -3.90 -11.27 18.18
CA VAL A 695 -4.34 -10.63 16.93
C VAL A 695 -5.64 -9.86 17.14
N ARG A 696 -5.67 -8.63 16.65
CA ARG A 696 -6.88 -7.81 16.54
C ARG A 696 -6.86 -7.03 15.23
N ALA A 697 -7.81 -7.36 14.35
CA ALA A 697 -8.03 -6.64 13.10
C ALA A 697 -8.55 -5.22 13.33
#